data_AF-A0A8S9ZP28-F1
#
_entry.id   AF-A0A8S9ZP28-F1
#
_cell.length_a   1.000
_cell.length_b   1.000
_cell.length_c   1.000
_cell.angle_alpha   90.00
_cell.angle_beta   90.00
_cell.angle_gamma   90.00
#
_symmetry.space_group_name_H-M   'P 1'
#
loop_
_entity.id
_entity.type
_entity.pdbx_description
1 polymer ?
#
loop_
_entity_poly.entity_id
_entity_poly.type
_entity_poly.pdbx_seq_one_letter_code
_entity_poly.pdbx_strand_id
1 'polypeptide(L)'
;MCKYFRGNISKGVCVLPNGTHLKKALRKEFRMLNDDERERFNKILKIMKENGDYDRLSKQHKRVVSEGGAHSGPAFLLWHREFLKTVEISIRLYDPTLSIPYWDSSMDAKLPKSADSYLFSKELFGETGKNNYVINGPYSPWKTLEGNGFLTRKVGAMGSCIKQKDIDIILSKKSIFDCLGFTTPKDTCPFSRSWILPEIIHGMVHVFCGGDMLNVSTSANDPLFFYHHSFMDFIWEMWRLKNQNRTEREIQYPPNNVDCASDDHFFNATMEPFNNLLNIDALKNVYTDLLYEYSPRPFCNNFIDCGSKYLFCDRSHGSPSCVGKVKIGGNCTGFEKEDICMYGKCINGIFIKFKIFILIVSYPNLFLLLYIIVNFTNSCFNNAPTLTCQFLAMTNNIARQSPPPPTVPLPPSGPPNPNIPNVVANFASVAATPYQCMDLGCLCRFMGGLCNGLQRAVRTEYRLMSEDQRQRFHNALLQIKNNGVYDQLARVHSDAVLSGSAHGGPAFHPWHREFIKRFEFALRMVDPSISLPCWDSTLDGVLPTPSDSIFFSQELMGQEDPDGQLRNGRFAPWRTLEGNPFITRRVGQGGACYQESQIQWIWGQRDIALMLGYAFPNAGCPYQVTANLPELTHGNIHIFVGGDMLDPRTSANDPLFYMHHCFVDYIWEGYRLRQQNRQQRETEYPPDNLQCEPTQHFAGTSLLPFNPMNNIDGTSNLYTDNLYIYAERATCQNNCGSNYLFCNRLRGRCSSKVRLGGDCRGFNFGDDVCYNGMCVNGRCVGNQLRADDNEDDIELEIPHLENNIIKIPDQVAYACYNEHECCAIWAYEGECESNINYMNIMCRASCGKCKPDYELKYGCFDRHPHCKLI
;
A
#
# COMPACT_ATOMS: atom_id res chain seq x y z
N MET A 1 -6.24 -46.91 -12.38
CA MET A 1 -6.02 -45.86 -13.41
C MET A 1 -6.12 -46.38 -14.84
N CYS A 2 -5.36 -47.41 -15.26
CA CYS A 2 -5.26 -47.80 -16.68
C CYS A 2 -6.59 -47.89 -17.46
N LYS A 3 -7.59 -48.58 -16.92
CA LYS A 3 -8.94 -48.70 -17.53
C LYS A 3 -9.62 -47.35 -17.76
N TYR A 4 -9.45 -46.38 -16.86
CA TYR A 4 -10.04 -45.04 -16.98
C TYR A 4 -9.41 -44.24 -18.13
N PHE A 5 -8.15 -44.52 -18.48
CA PHE A 5 -7.49 -43.98 -19.68
C PHE A 5 -7.73 -44.83 -20.94
N ARG A 6 -8.71 -45.76 -20.88
CA ARG A 6 -9.02 -46.73 -21.94
C ARG A 6 -7.83 -47.62 -22.33
N GLY A 7 -6.85 -47.75 -21.43
CA GLY A 7 -5.68 -48.60 -21.63
C GLY A 7 -5.90 -50.02 -21.14
N ASN A 8 -5.06 -50.92 -21.61
CA ASN A 8 -4.99 -52.32 -21.19
C ASN A 8 -3.66 -52.60 -20.48
N ILE A 9 -3.70 -53.42 -19.43
CA ILE A 9 -2.49 -53.82 -18.72
C ILE A 9 -1.85 -54.99 -19.45
N SER A 10 -0.59 -54.82 -19.87
CA SER A 10 0.24 -55.86 -20.50
C SER A 10 1.58 -55.93 -19.77
N LYS A 11 1.96 -57.12 -19.27
CA LYS A 11 3.20 -57.35 -18.50
C LYS A 11 3.42 -56.35 -17.35
N GLY A 12 2.36 -55.97 -16.65
CA GLY A 12 2.41 -55.01 -15.54
C GLY A 12 2.48 -53.53 -15.94
N VAL A 13 2.49 -53.22 -17.24
CA VAL A 13 2.51 -51.85 -17.77
C VAL A 13 1.16 -51.51 -18.38
N CYS A 14 0.67 -50.29 -18.14
CA CYS A 14 -0.54 -49.81 -18.79
C CYS A 14 -0.23 -49.31 -20.21
N VAL A 15 -0.81 -49.94 -21.23
CA VAL A 15 -0.68 -49.56 -22.63
C VAL A 15 -1.96 -48.83 -23.06
N LEU A 16 -1.83 -47.60 -23.51
CA LEU A 16 -2.91 -46.72 -23.97
C LEU A 16 -3.39 -47.12 -25.39
N PRO A 17 -4.57 -46.65 -25.84
CA PRO A 17 -5.11 -46.99 -27.17
C PRO A 17 -4.18 -46.67 -28.34
N ASN A 18 -3.32 -45.66 -28.19
CA ASN A 18 -2.34 -45.25 -29.19
C ASN A 18 -1.03 -46.07 -29.13
N GLY A 19 -0.98 -47.15 -28.34
CA GLY A 19 0.20 -48.00 -28.17
C GLY A 19 1.27 -47.45 -27.21
N THR A 20 1.10 -46.23 -26.68
CA THR A 20 2.05 -45.64 -25.73
C THR A 20 1.82 -46.14 -24.31
N HIS A 21 2.85 -46.15 -23.48
CA HIS A 21 2.72 -46.55 -22.08
C HIS A 21 2.26 -45.36 -21.23
N LEU A 22 1.27 -45.57 -20.37
CA LEU A 22 0.91 -44.58 -19.35
C LEU A 22 2.05 -44.48 -18.34
N LYS A 23 2.70 -43.31 -18.29
CA LYS A 23 3.79 -43.02 -17.37
C LYS A 23 3.27 -42.27 -16.14
N LYS A 24 4.08 -42.26 -15.09
CA LYS A 24 3.95 -41.33 -13.96
C LYS A 24 3.94 -39.89 -14.49
N ALA A 25 3.13 -39.01 -13.89
CA ALA A 25 3.13 -37.59 -14.26
C ALA A 25 4.46 -36.94 -13.84
N LEU A 26 5.01 -36.07 -14.68
CA LEU A 26 6.22 -35.32 -14.38
C LEU A 26 5.87 -33.84 -14.27
N ARG A 27 5.61 -33.35 -13.07
CA ARG A 27 5.28 -31.95 -12.80
C ARG A 27 6.52 -31.09 -13.04
N LYS A 28 6.48 -30.23 -14.06
CA LYS A 28 7.57 -29.34 -14.46
C LYS A 28 7.28 -27.91 -14.03
N GLU A 29 8.33 -27.10 -13.90
CA GLU A 29 8.14 -25.65 -13.79
C GLU A 29 7.44 -25.15 -15.07
N PHE A 30 6.38 -24.36 -14.94
CA PHE A 30 5.50 -23.97 -16.04
C PHE A 30 6.22 -23.36 -17.26
N ARG A 31 7.25 -22.55 -17.00
CA ARG A 31 8.06 -21.89 -18.04
C ARG A 31 9.03 -22.86 -18.71
N MET A 32 9.25 -24.06 -18.17
CA MET A 32 10.03 -25.14 -18.78
C MET A 32 9.21 -26.08 -19.68
N LEU A 33 7.89 -25.94 -19.71
CA LEU A 33 7.07 -26.64 -20.70
C LEU A 33 7.46 -26.18 -22.09
N ASN A 34 7.50 -27.11 -23.05
CA ASN A 34 7.57 -26.71 -24.45
C ASN A 34 6.24 -26.09 -24.90
N ASP A 35 6.24 -25.43 -26.07
CA ASP A 35 5.06 -24.71 -26.54
C ASP A 35 3.86 -25.65 -26.83
N ASP A 36 4.09 -26.86 -27.36
CA ASP A 36 3.04 -27.87 -27.57
C ASP A 36 2.41 -28.33 -26.25
N GLU A 37 3.23 -28.65 -25.24
CA GLU A 37 2.76 -29.03 -23.90
C GLU A 37 1.88 -27.92 -23.31
N ARG A 38 2.31 -26.65 -23.42
CA ARG A 38 1.57 -25.49 -22.88
C ARG A 38 0.27 -25.22 -23.63
N GLU A 39 0.29 -25.30 -24.96
CA GLU A 39 -0.89 -25.13 -25.79
C GLU A 39 -1.93 -26.22 -25.56
N ARG A 40 -1.51 -27.49 -25.49
CA ARG A 40 -2.40 -28.61 -25.14
C ARG A 40 -2.98 -28.46 -23.75
N PHE A 41 -2.17 -28.05 -22.76
CA PHE A 41 -2.64 -27.81 -21.40
C PHE A 41 -3.69 -26.69 -21.33
N ASN A 42 -3.40 -25.53 -21.93
CA ASN A 42 -4.35 -24.40 -22.00
C ASN A 42 -5.64 -24.78 -22.71
N LYS A 43 -5.54 -25.54 -23.81
CA LYS A 43 -6.70 -26.05 -24.57
C LYS A 43 -7.57 -26.96 -23.70
N ILE A 44 -6.98 -27.87 -22.93
CA ILE A 44 -7.75 -28.77 -22.05
C ILE A 44 -8.43 -28.00 -20.94
N LEU A 45 -7.74 -27.04 -20.30
CA LEU A 45 -8.38 -26.19 -19.29
C LEU A 45 -9.57 -25.42 -19.86
N LYS A 46 -9.48 -24.93 -21.11
CA LYS A 46 -10.60 -24.27 -21.79
C LYS A 46 -11.76 -25.24 -22.07
N ILE A 47 -11.47 -26.47 -22.55
CA ILE A 47 -12.50 -27.51 -22.74
C ILE A 47 -13.19 -27.84 -21.41
N MET A 48 -12.40 -28.04 -20.35
CA MET A 48 -12.90 -28.29 -19.00
C MET A 48 -13.72 -27.11 -18.47
N LYS A 49 -13.39 -25.88 -18.86
CA LYS A 49 -14.18 -24.69 -18.51
C LYS A 49 -15.51 -24.67 -19.25
N GLU A 50 -15.50 -24.93 -20.54
CA GLU A 50 -16.69 -24.93 -21.41
C GLU A 50 -17.71 -26.02 -21.03
N ASN A 51 -17.23 -27.21 -20.64
CA ASN A 51 -18.10 -28.31 -20.23
C ASN A 51 -18.43 -28.33 -18.73
N GLY A 52 -17.89 -27.38 -17.94
CA GLY A 52 -18.14 -27.23 -16.52
C GLY A 52 -17.32 -28.14 -15.59
N ASP A 53 -16.42 -28.98 -16.10
CA ASP A 53 -15.52 -29.79 -15.29
C ASP A 53 -14.59 -28.94 -14.42
N TYR A 54 -14.03 -27.86 -14.98
CA TYR A 54 -13.18 -26.92 -14.26
C TYR A 54 -13.98 -26.27 -13.12
N ASP A 55 -15.19 -25.78 -13.42
CA ASP A 55 -16.06 -25.14 -12.42
C ASP A 55 -16.46 -26.11 -11.30
N ARG A 56 -16.65 -27.39 -11.62
CA ARG A 56 -16.92 -28.42 -10.61
C ARG A 56 -15.72 -28.60 -9.68
N LEU A 57 -14.49 -28.60 -10.20
CA LEU A 57 -13.28 -28.68 -9.39
C LEU A 57 -13.10 -27.42 -8.53
N SER A 58 -13.26 -26.22 -9.10
CA SER A 58 -13.17 -24.95 -8.34
C SER A 58 -14.24 -24.87 -7.24
N LYS A 59 -15.45 -25.38 -7.48
CA LYS A 59 -16.51 -25.47 -6.46
C LYS A 59 -16.14 -26.40 -5.30
N GLN A 60 -15.32 -27.43 -5.50
CA GLN A 60 -14.90 -28.31 -4.41
C GLN A 60 -14.05 -27.55 -3.39
N HIS A 61 -13.06 -26.77 -3.83
CA HIS A 61 -12.28 -25.89 -2.96
C HIS A 61 -13.15 -24.82 -2.28
N LYS A 62 -14.03 -24.16 -3.05
CA LYS A 62 -14.96 -23.15 -2.51
C LYS A 62 -15.85 -23.68 -1.38
N ARG A 63 -16.31 -24.93 -1.46
CA ARG A 63 -17.20 -25.52 -0.45
C ARG A 63 -16.52 -25.76 0.89
N VAL A 64 -15.21 -26.00 0.88
CA VAL A 64 -14.45 -26.37 2.09
C VAL A 64 -13.68 -25.20 2.71
N VAL A 65 -14.07 -23.96 2.37
CA VAL A 65 -13.45 -22.73 2.89
C VAL A 65 -13.82 -22.50 4.36
N SER A 66 -15.05 -22.84 4.74
CA SER A 66 -15.59 -22.64 6.10
C SER A 66 -15.87 -23.95 6.85
N GLU A 67 -15.90 -25.08 6.15
CA GLU A 67 -16.22 -26.41 6.68
C GLU A 67 -15.31 -27.45 6.00
N GLY A 68 -14.30 -27.97 6.71
CA GLY A 68 -13.33 -28.95 6.18
C GLY A 68 -11.88 -28.67 6.54
N GLY A 69 -11.03 -29.70 6.45
CA GLY A 69 -9.61 -29.65 6.85
C GLY A 69 -8.67 -28.92 5.86
N ALA A 70 -9.21 -28.17 4.91
CA ALA A 70 -8.45 -27.63 3.77
C ALA A 70 -7.55 -26.44 4.13
N HIS A 71 -7.89 -25.64 5.15
CA HIS A 71 -7.15 -24.43 5.55
C HIS A 71 -7.15 -24.30 7.07
N SER A 72 -6.31 -23.43 7.61
CA SER A 72 -6.27 -23.07 9.03
C SER A 72 -5.72 -24.14 9.98
N GLY A 73 -5.06 -25.18 9.46
CA GLY A 73 -4.54 -26.24 10.31
C GLY A 73 -3.80 -27.37 9.60
N PRO A 74 -3.47 -28.44 10.36
CA PRO A 74 -2.53 -29.48 9.92
C PRO A 74 -2.85 -30.23 8.63
N ALA A 75 -4.12 -30.30 8.24
CA ALA A 75 -4.52 -30.98 7.02
C ALA A 75 -4.30 -30.15 5.74
N PHE A 76 -3.90 -28.87 5.83
CA PHE A 76 -3.76 -27.95 4.70
C PHE A 76 -2.94 -28.53 3.52
N LEU A 77 -1.68 -28.94 3.75
CA LEU A 77 -0.80 -29.46 2.69
C LEU A 77 -1.30 -30.79 2.11
N LEU A 78 -1.96 -31.60 2.95
CA LEU A 78 -2.46 -32.93 2.60
C LEU A 78 -3.72 -32.85 1.74
N TRP A 79 -4.66 -31.99 2.12
CA TRP A 79 -5.87 -31.72 1.38
C TRP A 79 -5.54 -31.16 -0.01
N HIS A 80 -4.64 -30.17 -0.08
CA HIS A 80 -4.24 -29.57 -1.36
C HIS A 80 -3.46 -30.56 -2.24
N ARG A 81 -2.65 -31.46 -1.67
CA ARG A 81 -2.01 -32.56 -2.41
C ARG A 81 -3.03 -33.48 -3.08
N GLU A 82 -4.06 -33.89 -2.35
CA GLU A 82 -5.13 -34.74 -2.89
C GLU A 82 -5.96 -34.01 -3.94
N PHE A 83 -6.23 -32.73 -3.72
CA PHE A 83 -6.93 -31.88 -4.68
C PHE A 83 -6.14 -31.74 -5.99
N LEU A 84 -4.83 -31.49 -5.92
CA LEU A 84 -3.94 -31.46 -7.09
C LEU A 84 -3.91 -32.80 -7.83
N LYS A 85 -3.87 -33.93 -7.12
CA LYS A 85 -3.99 -35.27 -7.74
C LYS A 85 -5.30 -35.39 -8.52
N THR A 86 -6.41 -34.96 -7.94
CA THR A 86 -7.74 -35.02 -8.57
C THR A 86 -7.81 -34.18 -9.84
N VAL A 87 -7.27 -32.96 -9.79
CA VAL A 87 -7.19 -32.07 -10.96
C VAL A 87 -6.28 -32.67 -12.03
N GLU A 88 -5.15 -33.25 -11.66
CA GLU A 88 -4.19 -33.83 -12.60
C GLU A 88 -4.77 -35.05 -13.32
N ILE A 89 -5.45 -35.95 -12.58
CA ILE A 89 -6.17 -37.07 -13.19
C ILE A 89 -7.24 -36.54 -14.15
N SER A 90 -7.99 -35.50 -13.78
CA SER A 90 -9.04 -34.91 -14.61
C SER A 90 -8.49 -34.37 -15.93
N ILE A 91 -7.36 -33.64 -15.89
CA ILE A 91 -6.67 -33.16 -17.10
C ILE A 91 -6.18 -34.33 -17.93
N ARG A 92 -5.61 -35.35 -17.29
CA ARG A 92 -5.04 -36.50 -17.99
C ARG A 92 -6.08 -37.37 -18.69
N LEU A 93 -7.33 -37.36 -18.23
CA LEU A 93 -8.42 -38.06 -18.92
C LEU A 93 -8.66 -37.51 -20.33
N TYR A 94 -8.33 -36.23 -20.56
CA TYR A 94 -8.29 -35.64 -21.89
C TYR A 94 -6.96 -35.94 -22.60
N ASP A 95 -5.84 -35.81 -21.89
CA ASP A 95 -4.51 -36.07 -22.43
C ASP A 95 -3.59 -36.78 -21.41
N PRO A 96 -3.39 -38.10 -21.54
CA PRO A 96 -2.67 -38.88 -20.54
C PRO A 96 -1.18 -38.55 -20.44
N THR A 97 -0.65 -37.76 -21.38
CA THR A 97 0.77 -37.37 -21.43
C THR A 97 1.08 -36.10 -20.64
N LEU A 98 0.06 -35.33 -20.24
CA LEU A 98 0.24 -34.09 -19.49
C LEU A 98 0.28 -34.32 -17.98
N SER A 99 0.71 -33.28 -17.26
CA SER A 99 0.78 -33.22 -15.80
C SER A 99 0.61 -31.78 -15.34
N ILE A 100 0.17 -31.56 -14.11
CA ILE A 100 0.04 -30.18 -13.60
C ILE A 100 1.43 -29.56 -13.46
N PRO A 101 1.67 -28.36 -14.01
CA PRO A 101 2.93 -27.66 -13.83
C PRO A 101 2.95 -26.95 -12.48
N TYR A 102 4.14 -26.73 -11.93
CA TYR A 102 4.31 -25.85 -10.77
C TYR A 102 4.80 -24.46 -11.21
N TRP A 103 4.40 -23.43 -10.49
CA TRP A 103 4.94 -22.07 -10.66
C TRP A 103 5.89 -21.76 -9.52
N ASP A 104 7.19 -21.73 -9.83
CA ASP A 104 8.21 -21.27 -8.89
C ASP A 104 8.23 -19.74 -8.84
N SER A 105 7.38 -19.18 -7.98
CA SER A 105 7.29 -17.72 -7.80
C SER A 105 8.58 -17.11 -7.23
N SER A 106 9.49 -17.92 -6.67
CA SER A 106 10.77 -17.40 -6.16
C SER A 106 11.74 -16.98 -7.24
N MET A 107 11.54 -17.44 -8.48
CA MET A 107 12.23 -16.92 -9.65
C MET A 107 11.72 -15.52 -10.02
N ASP A 108 10.45 -15.23 -9.77
CA ASP A 108 9.85 -13.90 -9.99
C ASP A 108 10.11 -12.94 -8.82
N ALA A 109 10.34 -13.48 -7.61
CA ALA A 109 10.71 -12.71 -6.43
C ALA A 109 12.09 -12.03 -6.56
N LYS A 110 12.92 -12.50 -7.50
CA LYS A 110 14.24 -11.94 -7.84
C LYS A 110 14.16 -10.80 -8.84
N LEU A 111 13.01 -10.60 -9.48
CA LEU A 111 12.81 -9.46 -10.36
C LEU A 111 12.78 -8.15 -9.57
N PRO A 112 13.20 -7.02 -10.17
CA PRO A 112 13.12 -5.70 -9.53
C PRO A 112 11.71 -5.37 -9.07
N LYS A 113 10.71 -5.81 -9.85
CA LYS A 113 9.30 -5.83 -9.46
C LYS A 113 8.67 -7.13 -9.94
N SER A 114 8.29 -8.01 -9.02
CA SER A 114 7.70 -9.31 -9.36
C SER A 114 6.43 -9.21 -10.20
N ALA A 115 5.66 -8.11 -10.08
CA ALA A 115 4.46 -7.87 -10.90
C ALA A 115 4.75 -7.63 -12.39
N ASP A 116 6.01 -7.32 -12.72
CA ASP A 116 6.46 -7.12 -14.09
C ASP A 116 6.94 -8.42 -14.74
N SER A 117 6.83 -9.55 -14.03
CA SER A 117 7.08 -10.88 -14.58
C SER A 117 6.30 -11.10 -15.87
N TYR A 118 6.99 -11.70 -16.85
CA TYR A 118 6.41 -12.14 -18.11
C TYR A 118 5.32 -13.20 -17.92
N LEU A 119 5.25 -13.83 -16.75
CA LEU A 119 4.14 -14.71 -16.38
C LEU A 119 2.77 -14.01 -16.54
N PHE A 120 2.69 -12.73 -16.20
CA PHE A 120 1.47 -11.90 -16.28
C PHE A 120 1.37 -11.12 -17.60
N SER A 121 1.94 -11.67 -18.67
CA SER A 121 1.79 -11.18 -20.04
C SER A 121 0.60 -11.83 -20.73
N LYS A 122 0.16 -11.23 -21.84
CA LYS A 122 -0.90 -11.78 -22.70
C LYS A 122 -0.58 -13.17 -23.26
N GLU A 123 0.69 -13.55 -23.40
CA GLU A 123 1.06 -14.86 -23.94
C GLU A 123 0.96 -15.99 -22.90
N LEU A 124 1.04 -15.67 -21.60
CA LEU A 124 1.03 -16.64 -20.52
C LEU A 124 -0.28 -16.59 -19.72
N PHE A 125 -0.36 -15.84 -18.62
CA PHE A 125 -1.57 -15.84 -17.80
C PHE A 125 -2.55 -14.68 -18.09
N GLY A 126 -2.17 -13.72 -18.93
CA GLY A 126 -2.99 -12.56 -19.26
C GLY A 126 -2.64 -11.30 -18.45
N GLU A 127 -2.83 -10.15 -19.08
CA GLU A 127 -2.64 -8.82 -18.49
C GLU A 127 -3.93 -8.32 -17.82
N THR A 128 -3.75 -7.44 -16.84
CA THR A 128 -4.85 -6.86 -16.07
C THR A 128 -5.19 -5.44 -16.56
N GLY A 129 -6.46 -5.18 -16.85
CA GLY A 129 -6.99 -3.84 -17.18
C GLY A 129 -7.22 -2.94 -15.97
N LYS A 130 -7.60 -1.67 -16.21
CA LYS A 130 -7.81 -0.64 -15.15
C LYS A 130 -8.92 -0.98 -14.14
N ASN A 131 -9.84 -1.87 -14.48
CA ASN A 131 -10.90 -2.40 -13.63
C ASN A 131 -10.51 -3.72 -12.91
N ASN A 132 -9.24 -4.10 -12.98
CA ASN A 132 -8.67 -5.33 -12.44
C ASN A 132 -9.07 -6.63 -13.19
N TYR A 133 -9.77 -6.56 -14.33
CA TYR A 133 -10.05 -7.75 -15.12
C TYR A 133 -8.85 -8.24 -15.90
N VAL A 134 -8.70 -9.56 -16.03
CA VAL A 134 -7.77 -10.18 -16.97
C VAL A 134 -8.36 -10.04 -18.37
N ILE A 135 -7.80 -9.15 -19.17
CA ILE A 135 -8.40 -8.67 -20.43
C ILE A 135 -7.89 -9.40 -21.68
N ASN A 136 -6.87 -10.25 -21.56
CA ASN A 136 -6.30 -11.00 -22.68
C ASN A 136 -5.62 -12.30 -22.22
N GLY A 137 -5.07 -13.06 -23.17
CA GLY A 137 -4.41 -14.34 -22.93
C GLY A 137 -5.35 -15.54 -22.88
N PRO A 138 -4.82 -16.74 -22.57
CA PRO A 138 -5.56 -18.00 -22.68
C PRO A 138 -6.73 -18.11 -21.69
N TYR A 139 -6.73 -17.27 -20.66
CA TYR A 139 -7.76 -17.23 -19.61
C TYR A 139 -8.61 -15.95 -19.68
N SER A 140 -8.81 -15.39 -20.87
CA SER A 140 -9.72 -14.27 -21.10
C SER A 140 -10.55 -14.48 -22.39
N PRO A 141 -11.89 -14.35 -22.35
CA PRO A 141 -12.71 -14.25 -21.14
C PRO A 141 -12.66 -15.54 -20.31
N TRP A 142 -12.92 -15.42 -19.01
CA TRP A 142 -12.98 -16.57 -18.10
C TRP A 142 -14.01 -16.29 -17.00
N LYS A 143 -15.21 -16.83 -17.20
CA LYS A 143 -16.36 -16.58 -16.34
C LYS A 143 -16.12 -17.17 -14.95
N THR A 144 -16.32 -16.41 -13.88
CA THR A 144 -16.15 -16.91 -12.50
C THR A 144 -17.42 -17.58 -11.99
N LEU A 145 -17.30 -18.34 -10.89
CA LEU A 145 -18.44 -18.96 -10.23
C LEU A 145 -19.45 -17.95 -9.67
N GLU A 146 -19.01 -16.71 -9.44
CA GLU A 146 -19.76 -15.57 -8.93
C GLU A 146 -20.56 -14.87 -10.05
N GLY A 147 -20.42 -15.33 -11.30
CA GLY A 147 -21.16 -14.79 -12.45
C GLY A 147 -20.45 -13.63 -13.14
N ASN A 148 -19.25 -13.23 -12.70
CA ASN A 148 -18.42 -12.26 -13.39
C ASN A 148 -17.93 -12.85 -14.73
N GLY A 149 -17.89 -12.05 -15.79
CA GLY A 149 -17.47 -12.48 -17.14
C GLY A 149 -15.96 -12.71 -17.29
N PHE A 150 -15.14 -12.21 -16.35
CA PHE A 150 -13.69 -12.24 -16.41
C PHE A 150 -13.08 -12.54 -15.03
N LEU A 151 -11.90 -13.15 -15.01
CA LEU A 151 -11.05 -13.21 -13.82
C LEU A 151 -10.60 -11.81 -13.41
N THR A 152 -10.37 -11.61 -12.13
CA THR A 152 -9.78 -10.40 -11.57
C THR A 152 -8.41 -10.69 -10.96
N ARG A 153 -7.44 -9.78 -11.14
CA ARG A 153 -6.13 -9.81 -10.48
C ARG A 153 -5.67 -8.40 -10.10
N LYS A 154 -4.91 -8.28 -9.03
CA LYS A 154 -4.23 -7.03 -8.60
C LYS A 154 -2.75 -7.32 -8.32
N VAL A 155 -2.06 -7.81 -9.35
CA VAL A 155 -0.70 -8.37 -9.22
C VAL A 155 0.28 -7.36 -8.63
N GLY A 156 0.86 -7.70 -7.48
CA GLY A 156 1.86 -6.90 -6.76
C GLY A 156 1.35 -5.58 -6.19
N ALA A 157 0.03 -5.42 -6.02
CA ALA A 157 -0.54 -4.32 -5.24
C ALA A 157 -0.30 -4.50 -3.74
N MET A 158 -0.33 -5.76 -3.28
CA MET A 158 -0.07 -6.19 -1.91
C MET A 158 0.66 -7.54 -1.95
N GLY A 159 1.06 -8.09 -0.81
CA GLY A 159 1.65 -9.44 -0.72
C GLY A 159 3.01 -9.55 -1.40
N SER A 160 3.51 -10.78 -1.52
CA SER A 160 4.78 -11.05 -2.20
C SER A 160 4.87 -12.49 -2.72
N CYS A 161 5.62 -12.69 -3.80
CA CYS A 161 6.06 -14.02 -4.21
C CYS A 161 6.88 -14.70 -3.09
N ILE A 162 6.85 -16.04 -3.03
CA ILE A 162 7.76 -16.83 -2.18
C ILE A 162 9.19 -16.44 -2.51
N LYS A 163 10.03 -16.13 -1.52
CA LYS A 163 11.47 -15.86 -1.71
C LYS A 163 12.28 -17.12 -1.43
N GLN A 164 13.52 -17.17 -1.91
CA GLN A 164 14.42 -18.30 -1.65
C GLN A 164 14.60 -18.57 -0.15
N LYS A 165 14.70 -17.49 0.66
CA LYS A 165 14.76 -17.60 2.12
C LYS A 165 13.56 -18.33 2.75
N ASP A 166 12.37 -18.18 2.17
CA ASP A 166 11.15 -18.80 2.70
C ASP A 166 11.18 -20.31 2.42
N ILE A 167 11.68 -20.70 1.25
CA ILE A 167 11.96 -22.11 0.91
C ILE A 167 13.01 -22.67 1.86
N ASP A 168 14.11 -21.95 2.10
CA ASP A 168 15.18 -22.39 2.98
C ASP A 168 14.68 -22.59 4.43
N ILE A 169 13.82 -21.68 4.91
CA ILE A 169 13.14 -21.79 6.22
C ILE A 169 12.28 -23.05 6.28
N ILE A 170 11.50 -23.36 5.23
CA ILE A 170 10.70 -24.59 5.22
C ILE A 170 11.63 -25.80 5.22
N LEU A 171 12.66 -25.82 4.38
CA LEU A 171 13.61 -26.93 4.26
C LEU A 171 14.51 -27.12 5.49
N SER A 172 14.62 -26.13 6.38
CA SER A 172 15.41 -26.21 7.62
C SER A 172 14.64 -26.76 8.82
N LYS A 173 13.30 -26.83 8.73
CA LYS A 173 12.44 -27.38 9.79
C LYS A 173 12.84 -28.81 10.14
N LYS A 174 12.77 -29.17 11.42
CA LYS A 174 13.23 -30.48 11.91
C LYS A 174 12.08 -31.44 12.18
N SER A 175 10.89 -30.92 12.48
CA SER A 175 9.70 -31.72 12.74
C SER A 175 8.63 -31.47 11.68
N ILE A 176 7.82 -32.51 11.38
CA ILE A 176 6.64 -32.33 10.53
C ILE A 176 5.62 -31.38 11.18
N PHE A 177 5.63 -31.27 12.52
CA PHE A 177 4.80 -30.33 13.26
C PHE A 177 5.07 -28.88 12.85
N ASP A 178 6.32 -28.54 12.50
CA ASP A 178 6.67 -27.19 12.05
C ASP A 178 6.25 -26.91 10.60
N CYS A 179 5.86 -27.96 9.85
CA CYS A 179 5.39 -27.89 8.47
C CYS A 179 3.86 -27.93 8.39
N LEU A 180 3.22 -28.78 9.19
CA LEU A 180 1.77 -28.98 9.26
C LEU A 180 1.17 -28.30 10.51
N GLY A 181 1.81 -27.28 11.07
CA GLY A 181 1.40 -26.74 12.37
C GLY A 181 -0.03 -26.18 12.40
N PHE A 182 -0.45 -25.75 13.59
CA PHE A 182 -1.73 -25.07 13.78
C PHE A 182 -1.61 -23.62 13.29
N THR A 183 -2.14 -23.34 12.11
CA THR A 183 -2.03 -22.02 11.47
C THR A 183 -2.85 -20.96 12.19
N THR A 184 -4.07 -21.31 12.60
CA THR A 184 -4.94 -20.44 13.40
C THR A 184 -5.37 -21.17 14.68
N PRO A 185 -4.45 -21.36 15.65
CA PRO A 185 -4.78 -22.03 16.90
C PRO A 185 -5.78 -21.20 17.71
N LYS A 186 -6.68 -21.86 18.46
CA LYS A 186 -7.55 -21.18 19.43
C LYS A 186 -6.73 -20.72 20.63
N ASP A 187 -7.28 -19.79 21.40
CA ASP A 187 -6.59 -19.23 22.58
C ASP A 187 -6.29 -20.29 23.66
N THR A 188 -7.02 -21.41 23.67
CA THR A 188 -6.78 -22.55 24.58
C THR A 188 -5.67 -23.49 24.11
N CYS A 189 -5.14 -23.33 22.90
CA CYS A 189 -4.11 -24.20 22.37
C CYS A 189 -2.78 -24.02 23.13
N PRO A 190 -2.15 -25.10 23.61
CA PRO A 190 -0.86 -25.02 24.31
C PRO A 190 0.32 -24.67 23.38
N PHE A 191 0.11 -24.66 22.06
CA PHE A 191 1.14 -24.36 21.07
C PHE A 191 0.99 -22.92 20.55
N SER A 192 2.08 -22.17 20.48
CA SER A 192 2.09 -20.80 19.99
C SER A 192 1.91 -20.72 18.47
N ARG A 193 1.25 -19.64 18.00
CA ARG A 193 1.12 -19.35 16.57
C ARG A 193 2.50 -19.11 15.95
N SER A 194 2.74 -19.71 14.78
CA SER A 194 3.99 -19.57 14.02
C SER A 194 3.75 -18.91 12.67
N TRP A 195 4.43 -17.78 12.43
CA TRP A 195 4.31 -17.00 11.19
C TRP A 195 5.14 -17.55 10.02
N ILE A 196 5.92 -18.61 10.26
CA ILE A 196 6.80 -19.26 9.26
C ILE A 196 6.28 -20.64 8.84
N LEU A 197 4.98 -20.89 9.03
CA LEU A 197 4.33 -22.10 8.51
C LEU A 197 4.20 -22.01 6.99
N PRO A 198 4.32 -23.14 6.25
CA PRO A 198 4.07 -23.18 4.82
C PRO A 198 2.73 -22.53 4.42
N GLU A 199 1.67 -22.72 5.23
CA GLU A 199 0.37 -22.10 4.98
C GLU A 199 0.39 -20.56 5.11
N ILE A 200 1.22 -19.97 5.97
CA ILE A 200 1.33 -18.50 6.04
C ILE A 200 2.14 -17.96 4.86
N ILE A 201 3.25 -18.63 4.51
CA ILE A 201 4.11 -18.26 3.39
C ILE A 201 3.35 -18.33 2.06
N HIS A 202 2.54 -19.37 1.84
CA HIS A 202 1.73 -19.49 0.61
C HIS A 202 0.68 -18.38 0.51
N GLY A 203 0.09 -17.97 1.64
CA GLY A 203 -0.92 -16.92 1.70
C GLY A 203 -0.46 -15.60 1.09
N MET A 204 0.84 -15.28 1.21
CA MET A 204 1.41 -14.05 0.64
C MET A 204 1.39 -14.04 -0.89
N VAL A 205 1.37 -15.20 -1.56
CA VAL A 205 1.25 -15.30 -3.02
C VAL A 205 -0.19 -15.08 -3.48
N HIS A 206 -1.17 -15.55 -2.71
CA HIS A 206 -2.59 -15.23 -2.94
C HIS A 206 -2.83 -13.72 -2.87
N VAL A 207 -2.26 -13.07 -1.84
CA VAL A 207 -2.31 -11.61 -1.69
C VAL A 207 -1.53 -10.89 -2.81
N PHE A 208 -0.38 -11.45 -3.23
CA PHE A 208 0.40 -10.96 -4.37
C PHE A 208 -0.38 -10.97 -5.68
N CYS A 209 -1.13 -12.02 -5.95
CA CYS A 209 -1.93 -12.12 -7.16
C CYS A 209 -3.15 -11.19 -7.10
N GLY A 210 -3.77 -11.06 -5.92
CA GLY A 210 -4.94 -10.22 -5.70
C GLY A 210 -6.18 -10.68 -6.47
N GLY A 211 -7.26 -9.88 -6.48
CA GLY A 211 -8.47 -10.22 -7.22
C GLY A 211 -9.10 -11.55 -6.78
N ASP A 212 -9.39 -12.45 -7.72
CA ASP A 212 -9.98 -13.76 -7.43
C ASP A 212 -9.05 -14.63 -6.57
N MET A 213 -7.73 -14.53 -6.77
CA MET A 213 -6.71 -15.22 -5.96
C MET A 213 -6.63 -14.70 -4.52
N LEU A 214 -7.19 -13.52 -4.20
CA LEU A 214 -7.11 -12.95 -2.85
C LEU A 214 -8.04 -13.65 -1.86
N ASN A 215 -9.25 -14.01 -2.30
CA ASN A 215 -10.25 -14.60 -1.42
C ASN A 215 -10.22 -16.13 -1.55
N VAL A 216 -10.10 -16.81 -0.41
CA VAL A 216 -10.00 -18.28 -0.34
C VAL A 216 -11.16 -18.94 -1.10
N SER A 217 -12.38 -18.40 -0.98
CA SER A 217 -13.59 -18.95 -1.64
C SER A 217 -13.64 -18.76 -3.16
N THR A 218 -12.81 -17.90 -3.71
CA THR A 218 -12.76 -17.60 -5.15
C THR A 218 -11.42 -17.96 -5.79
N SER A 219 -10.38 -18.25 -5.00
CA SER A 219 -9.02 -18.42 -5.51
C SER A 219 -8.88 -19.52 -6.55
N ALA A 220 -9.60 -20.64 -6.38
CA ALA A 220 -9.64 -21.72 -7.37
C ALA A 220 -10.38 -21.36 -8.68
N ASN A 221 -11.02 -20.18 -8.80
CA ASN A 221 -11.52 -19.69 -10.09
C ASN A 221 -10.36 -19.46 -11.07
N ASP A 222 -9.23 -18.95 -10.57
CA ASP A 222 -8.06 -18.61 -11.35
C ASP A 222 -7.17 -19.85 -11.56
N PRO A 223 -6.86 -20.23 -12.81
CA PRO A 223 -5.98 -21.37 -13.08
C PRO A 223 -4.64 -21.28 -12.37
N LEU A 224 -4.12 -20.07 -12.12
CA LEU A 224 -2.85 -19.82 -11.41
C LEU A 224 -2.80 -20.48 -10.02
N PHE A 225 -3.96 -20.69 -9.38
CA PHE A 225 -4.12 -21.43 -8.12
C PHE A 225 -3.41 -22.78 -8.14
N PHE A 226 -3.66 -23.59 -9.17
CA PHE A 226 -3.15 -24.97 -9.23
C PHE A 226 -1.63 -25.01 -9.42
N TYR A 227 -1.08 -24.04 -10.15
CA TYR A 227 0.36 -23.91 -10.36
C TYR A 227 1.08 -23.49 -9.08
N HIS A 228 0.49 -22.54 -8.34
CA HIS A 228 1.02 -22.10 -7.05
C HIS A 228 0.99 -23.23 -6.00
N HIS A 229 -0.16 -23.91 -5.86
CA HIS A 229 -0.28 -25.02 -4.91
C HIS A 229 0.58 -26.23 -5.28
N SER A 230 0.79 -26.49 -6.57
CA SER A 230 1.76 -27.51 -7.00
C SER A 230 3.19 -27.16 -6.62
N PHE A 231 3.54 -25.87 -6.48
CA PHE A 231 4.86 -25.46 -5.99
C PHE A 231 4.97 -25.64 -4.46
N MET A 232 3.89 -25.40 -3.72
CA MET A 232 3.84 -25.68 -2.28
C MET A 232 4.00 -27.18 -1.96
N ASP A 233 3.30 -28.05 -2.70
CA ASP A 233 3.47 -29.50 -2.57
C ASP A 233 4.90 -29.95 -2.94
N PHE A 234 5.51 -29.31 -3.94
CA PHE A 234 6.90 -29.57 -4.31
C PHE A 234 7.89 -29.20 -3.20
N ILE A 235 7.75 -28.01 -2.60
CA ILE A 235 8.60 -27.57 -1.47
C ILE A 235 8.44 -28.52 -0.28
N TRP A 236 7.22 -28.92 0.03
CA TRP A 236 6.96 -29.87 1.11
C TRP A 236 7.56 -31.25 0.81
N GLU A 237 7.44 -31.76 -0.41
CA GLU A 237 8.06 -33.03 -0.78
C GLU A 237 9.60 -32.97 -0.70
N MET A 238 10.23 -31.86 -1.10
CA MET A 238 11.66 -31.64 -0.89
C MET A 238 12.04 -31.71 0.60
N TRP A 239 11.22 -31.11 1.47
CA TRP A 239 11.43 -31.20 2.93
C TRP A 239 11.33 -32.65 3.42
N ARG A 240 10.31 -33.40 2.99
CA ARG A 240 10.10 -34.82 3.35
C ARG A 240 11.26 -35.70 2.89
N LEU A 241 11.76 -35.46 1.68
CA LEU A 241 12.93 -36.17 1.14
C LEU A 241 14.20 -35.92 1.95
N LYS A 242 14.37 -34.68 2.44
CA LYS A 242 15.55 -34.24 3.18
C LYS A 242 15.54 -34.63 4.66
N ASN A 243 14.38 -34.54 5.32
CA ASN A 243 14.29 -34.59 6.80
C ASN A 243 13.57 -35.83 7.34
N GLN A 244 12.97 -36.66 6.48
CA GLN A 244 12.27 -37.87 6.91
C GLN A 244 12.74 -39.10 6.13
N ASN A 245 12.86 -40.23 6.82
CA ASN A 245 12.98 -41.53 6.19
C ASN A 245 11.62 -41.98 5.60
N ARG A 246 11.61 -43.07 4.80
CA ARG A 246 10.39 -43.54 4.13
C ARG A 246 9.25 -43.88 5.09
N THR A 247 9.54 -44.42 6.26
CA THR A 247 8.52 -44.82 7.25
C THR A 247 7.95 -43.58 7.93
N GLU A 248 8.81 -42.67 8.40
CA GLU A 248 8.42 -41.41 9.04
C GLU A 248 7.47 -40.59 8.17
N ARG A 249 7.76 -40.56 6.87
CA ARG A 249 6.95 -39.92 5.83
C ARG A 249 5.49 -40.36 5.81
N GLU A 250 5.16 -41.58 6.22
CA GLU A 250 3.80 -42.12 6.14
C GLU A 250 3.03 -42.08 7.47
N ILE A 251 3.73 -41.83 8.59
CA ILE A 251 3.14 -41.96 9.94
C ILE A 251 3.21 -40.68 10.78
N GLN A 252 4.12 -39.76 10.48
CA GLN A 252 4.28 -38.55 11.30
C GLN A 252 3.19 -37.53 10.93
N TYR A 253 2.42 -37.11 11.92
CA TYR A 253 1.39 -36.07 11.80
C TYR A 253 1.24 -35.35 13.16
N PRO A 254 0.84 -34.06 13.21
CA PRO A 254 0.56 -33.38 14.47
C PRO A 254 -0.49 -34.10 15.34
N PRO A 255 -0.38 -34.06 16.69
CA PRO A 255 -1.38 -34.68 17.54
C PRO A 255 -2.76 -34.03 17.35
N ASN A 256 -3.82 -34.83 17.40
CA ASN A 256 -5.18 -34.32 17.43
C ASN A 256 -5.38 -33.49 18.71
N ASN A 257 -5.76 -32.23 18.54
CA ASN A 257 -6.01 -31.35 19.67
C ASN A 257 -7.16 -30.39 19.32
N VAL A 258 -8.31 -30.60 19.97
CA VAL A 258 -9.54 -29.80 19.81
C VAL A 258 -9.36 -28.34 20.25
N ASP A 259 -8.37 -28.06 21.10
CA ASP A 259 -8.00 -26.70 21.50
C ASP A 259 -7.18 -26.00 20.43
N CYS A 260 -6.61 -26.72 19.47
CA CYS A 260 -5.70 -26.15 18.47
C CYS A 260 -6.27 -26.13 17.04
N ALA A 261 -7.13 -27.07 16.68
CA ALA A 261 -7.79 -27.10 15.38
C ALA A 261 -9.15 -27.79 15.50
N SER A 262 -10.04 -27.57 14.51
CA SER A 262 -11.25 -28.36 14.39
C SER A 262 -10.94 -29.83 14.10
N ASP A 263 -11.89 -30.70 14.42
CA ASP A 263 -11.77 -32.14 14.23
C ASP A 263 -11.49 -32.52 12.77
N ASP A 264 -11.90 -31.69 11.80
CA ASP A 264 -11.62 -31.88 10.37
C ASP A 264 -10.12 -31.90 10.02
N HIS A 265 -9.24 -31.38 10.89
CA HIS A 265 -7.80 -31.43 10.72
C HIS A 265 -7.14 -32.65 11.34
N PHE A 266 -7.88 -33.49 12.03
CA PHE A 266 -7.32 -34.65 12.72
C PHE A 266 -6.83 -35.69 11.72
N PHE A 267 -5.77 -36.41 12.07
CA PHE A 267 -5.14 -37.36 11.13
C PHE A 267 -6.12 -38.43 10.66
N ASN A 268 -7.06 -38.82 11.53
CA ASN A 268 -8.09 -39.83 11.30
C ASN A 268 -9.44 -39.24 10.87
N ALA A 269 -9.52 -37.93 10.64
CA ALA A 269 -10.73 -37.32 10.09
C ALA A 269 -10.84 -37.61 8.59
N THR A 270 -12.08 -37.72 8.13
CA THR A 270 -12.37 -37.88 6.70
C THR A 270 -12.01 -36.59 5.97
N MET A 271 -11.27 -36.71 4.88
CA MET A 271 -10.84 -35.58 4.08
C MET A 271 -11.96 -35.17 3.11
N GLU A 272 -12.90 -34.35 3.55
CA GLU A 272 -14.02 -33.90 2.70
C GLU A 272 -13.54 -33.05 1.50
N PRO A 273 -14.10 -33.22 0.28
CA PRO A 273 -15.18 -34.14 -0.13
C PRO A 273 -14.66 -35.50 -0.68
N PHE A 274 -13.47 -35.93 -0.28
CA PHE A 274 -12.85 -37.20 -0.68
C PHE A 274 -13.20 -38.32 0.31
N ASN A 275 -14.50 -38.59 0.48
CA ASN A 275 -15.15 -39.34 1.58
C ASN A 275 -14.63 -40.77 1.88
N ASN A 276 -13.63 -41.27 1.15
CA ASN A 276 -12.96 -42.55 1.35
C ASN A 276 -11.48 -42.41 1.77
N LEU A 277 -11.02 -41.18 2.05
CA LEU A 277 -9.66 -40.88 2.47
C LEU A 277 -9.68 -40.20 3.81
N LEU A 278 -8.80 -40.63 4.69
CA LEU A 278 -8.46 -39.89 5.90
C LEU A 278 -7.35 -38.88 5.59
N ASN A 279 -7.22 -37.84 6.41
CA ASN A 279 -6.12 -36.87 6.25
C ASN A 279 -4.76 -37.58 6.18
N ILE A 280 -4.51 -38.55 7.06
CA ILE A 280 -3.25 -39.32 7.09
C ILE A 280 -2.96 -40.09 5.79
N ASP A 281 -3.98 -40.45 5.00
CA ASP A 281 -3.77 -41.21 3.76
C ASP A 281 -3.01 -40.41 2.70
N ALA A 282 -3.08 -39.09 2.73
CA ALA A 282 -2.34 -38.21 1.82
C ALA A 282 -0.84 -38.06 2.18
N LEU A 283 -0.39 -38.65 3.30
CA LEU A 283 1.04 -38.81 3.60
C LEU A 283 1.70 -39.94 2.81
N LYS A 284 0.94 -40.92 2.29
CA LYS A 284 1.53 -42.15 1.74
C LYS A 284 2.54 -41.86 0.63
N ASN A 285 3.67 -42.56 0.62
CA ASN A 285 4.67 -42.39 -0.44
C ASN A 285 4.14 -42.83 -1.81
N VAL A 286 3.03 -43.60 -1.86
CA VAL A 286 2.41 -44.05 -3.11
C VAL A 286 2.05 -42.92 -4.08
N TYR A 287 1.79 -41.69 -3.58
CA TYR A 287 1.59 -40.52 -4.43
C TYR A 287 2.83 -40.25 -5.28
N THR A 288 4.00 -40.17 -4.63
CA THR A 288 5.27 -39.86 -5.28
C THR A 288 6.05 -41.08 -5.76
N ASP A 289 5.64 -42.30 -5.42
CA ASP A 289 6.18 -43.53 -6.00
C ASP A 289 5.49 -43.88 -7.33
N LEU A 290 4.15 -43.74 -7.38
CA LEU A 290 3.34 -44.34 -8.45
C LEU A 290 2.59 -43.33 -9.33
N LEU A 291 2.28 -42.14 -8.83
CA LEU A 291 1.36 -41.22 -9.53
C LEU A 291 2.06 -40.06 -10.22
N TYR A 292 2.86 -39.29 -9.47
CA TYR A 292 3.56 -38.13 -9.99
C TYR A 292 4.93 -37.93 -9.35
N GLU A 293 5.82 -37.26 -10.07
CA GLU A 293 7.10 -36.77 -9.56
C GLU A 293 7.35 -35.36 -10.07
N TYR A 294 8.34 -34.70 -9.47
CA TYR A 294 8.72 -33.35 -9.83
C TYR A 294 10.00 -33.37 -10.66
N SER A 295 9.97 -32.61 -11.75
CA SER A 295 11.21 -32.18 -12.37
C SER A 295 11.96 -31.27 -11.38
N PRO A 296 13.29 -31.40 -11.26
CA PRO A 296 14.09 -30.47 -10.48
C PRO A 296 13.81 -29.02 -10.87
N ARG A 297 14.00 -28.10 -9.92
CA ARG A 297 13.97 -26.66 -10.20
C ARG A 297 14.98 -26.34 -11.30
N PRO A 298 14.62 -25.48 -12.28
CA PRO A 298 15.58 -24.97 -13.25
C PRO A 298 16.83 -24.42 -12.55
N PHE A 299 17.99 -24.84 -13.01
CA PHE A 299 19.27 -24.35 -12.55
C PHE A 299 20.06 -23.83 -13.74
N CYS A 300 21.04 -22.97 -13.46
CA CYS A 300 21.95 -22.50 -14.47
C CYS A 300 23.33 -22.28 -13.84
N ASN A 301 24.32 -22.08 -14.69
CA ASN A 301 25.67 -21.69 -14.28
C ASN A 301 26.30 -20.80 -15.36
N ASN A 302 27.60 -20.55 -15.25
CA ASN A 302 28.31 -19.69 -16.20
C ASN A 302 28.32 -20.23 -17.65
N PHE A 303 28.07 -21.52 -17.84
CA PHE A 303 28.13 -22.20 -19.14
C PHE A 303 26.77 -22.73 -19.62
N ILE A 304 25.84 -22.98 -18.69
CA ILE A 304 24.53 -23.57 -18.95
C ILE A 304 23.46 -22.53 -18.59
N ASP A 305 22.55 -22.26 -19.53
CA ASP A 305 21.39 -21.41 -19.30
C ASP A 305 20.18 -22.22 -18.76
N CYS A 306 19.15 -21.54 -18.30
CA CYS A 306 17.96 -22.13 -17.69
C CYS A 306 17.15 -23.04 -18.62
N GLY A 307 17.42 -23.02 -19.93
CA GLY A 307 16.76 -23.90 -20.90
C GLY A 307 15.31 -23.53 -21.21
N SER A 308 14.89 -22.30 -20.92
CA SER A 308 13.56 -21.77 -21.24
C SER A 308 13.67 -20.36 -21.81
N LYS A 309 12.86 -20.05 -22.82
CA LYS A 309 12.74 -18.69 -23.37
C LYS A 309 12.11 -17.68 -22.41
N TYR A 310 11.40 -18.14 -21.38
CA TYR A 310 10.73 -17.29 -20.38
C TYR A 310 11.52 -17.11 -19.08
N LEU A 311 12.64 -17.82 -18.97
CA LEU A 311 13.61 -17.69 -17.90
C LEU A 311 14.91 -17.18 -18.48
N PHE A 312 15.77 -16.63 -17.62
CA PHE A 312 17.16 -16.38 -17.97
C PHE A 312 18.03 -16.76 -16.78
N CYS A 313 19.28 -17.09 -17.05
CA CYS A 313 20.28 -17.27 -16.02
C CYS A 313 20.77 -15.92 -15.53
N ASP A 314 20.40 -15.53 -14.32
CA ASP A 314 21.02 -14.40 -13.66
C ASP A 314 22.40 -14.84 -13.16
N ARG A 315 23.44 -14.28 -13.80
CA ARG A 315 24.85 -14.47 -13.43
C ARG A 315 25.41 -13.23 -12.73
N SER A 316 24.60 -12.18 -12.63
CA SER A 316 24.99 -10.87 -12.16
C SER A 316 24.74 -10.64 -10.67
N HIS A 317 23.77 -11.34 -10.05
CA HIS A 317 23.43 -11.14 -8.63
C HIS A 317 23.71 -12.38 -7.76
N GLY A 318 24.97 -12.80 -7.73
CA GLY A 318 25.47 -13.86 -6.85
C GLY A 318 25.66 -15.20 -7.56
N SER A 319 25.38 -16.31 -6.85
CA SER A 319 25.49 -17.65 -7.44
C SER A 319 24.49 -17.78 -8.59
N PRO A 320 24.94 -18.20 -9.80
CA PRO A 320 24.07 -18.28 -10.96
C PRO A 320 22.77 -19.01 -10.67
N SER A 321 21.65 -18.36 -10.98
CA SER A 321 20.34 -18.94 -10.71
C SER A 321 19.29 -18.48 -11.71
N CYS A 322 18.27 -19.32 -11.91
CA CYS A 322 17.21 -18.99 -12.85
C CYS A 322 16.25 -17.94 -12.29
N VAL A 323 15.87 -17.01 -13.16
CA VAL A 323 14.99 -15.86 -12.89
C VAL A 323 13.96 -15.73 -14.01
N GLY A 324 12.75 -15.26 -13.68
CA GLY A 324 11.71 -14.99 -14.68
C GLY A 324 12.05 -13.80 -15.56
N LYS A 325 11.69 -13.82 -16.85
CA LYS A 325 11.82 -12.63 -17.73
C LYS A 325 10.75 -11.57 -17.42
N VAL A 326 10.94 -10.35 -17.91
CA VAL A 326 10.06 -9.17 -17.70
C VAL A 326 9.19 -8.89 -18.93
N LYS A 327 7.94 -8.44 -18.70
CA LYS A 327 6.98 -8.00 -19.73
C LYS A 327 7.22 -6.56 -20.22
N ILE A 328 6.74 -6.22 -21.41
CA ILE A 328 7.03 -4.92 -22.07
C ILE A 328 6.69 -3.75 -21.14
N GLY A 329 7.60 -2.78 -21.04
CA GLY A 329 7.46 -1.63 -20.14
C GLY A 329 7.69 -1.94 -18.65
N GLY A 330 7.99 -3.19 -18.31
CA GLY A 330 8.31 -3.61 -16.95
C GLY A 330 9.72 -3.24 -16.52
N ASN A 331 9.95 -3.22 -15.21
CA ASN A 331 11.21 -2.88 -14.58
C ASN A 331 12.21 -4.04 -14.68
N CYS A 332 13.34 -3.77 -15.31
CA CYS A 332 14.48 -4.68 -15.46
C CYS A 332 15.78 -4.07 -14.90
N THR A 333 15.67 -3.04 -14.06
CA THR A 333 16.81 -2.36 -13.42
C THR A 333 17.71 -3.35 -12.69
N GLY A 334 19.02 -3.26 -12.92
CA GLY A 334 20.02 -4.20 -12.36
C GLY A 334 20.33 -5.37 -13.28
N PHE A 335 19.49 -5.65 -14.28
CA PHE A 335 19.64 -6.77 -15.21
C PHE A 335 19.94 -6.31 -16.64
N GLU A 336 20.50 -5.09 -16.82
CA GLU A 336 20.78 -4.50 -18.15
C GLU A 336 21.75 -5.34 -19.00
N LYS A 337 22.63 -6.10 -18.35
CA LYS A 337 23.60 -6.99 -18.99
C LYS A 337 23.10 -8.42 -19.18
N GLU A 338 21.94 -8.74 -18.62
CA GLU A 338 21.34 -10.06 -18.65
C GLU A 338 20.21 -10.16 -19.67
N ASP A 339 19.85 -11.39 -20.05
CA ASP A 339 18.75 -11.67 -21.00
C ASP A 339 17.36 -11.63 -20.32
N ILE A 340 17.08 -10.57 -19.56
CA ILE A 340 15.84 -10.44 -18.78
C ILE A 340 14.60 -10.12 -19.64
N CYS A 341 14.76 -9.62 -20.86
CA CYS A 341 13.66 -9.18 -21.72
C CYS A 341 13.25 -10.25 -22.73
N MET A 342 11.96 -10.61 -22.81
CA MET A 342 11.50 -11.70 -23.70
C MET A 342 11.76 -11.42 -25.19
N TYR A 343 11.62 -10.16 -25.64
CA TYR A 343 11.75 -9.76 -27.06
C TYR A 343 12.33 -8.35 -27.23
N GLY A 344 13.38 -8.04 -26.49
CA GLY A 344 14.01 -6.73 -26.54
C GLY A 344 15.21 -6.62 -25.63
N LYS A 345 15.49 -5.40 -25.18
CA LYS A 345 16.57 -5.13 -24.25
C LYS A 345 16.07 -4.30 -23.08
N CYS A 346 16.73 -4.50 -21.97
CA CYS A 346 16.61 -3.58 -20.86
C CYS A 346 17.44 -2.33 -21.19
N ILE A 347 16.78 -1.18 -21.30
CA ILE A 347 17.42 0.10 -21.59
C ILE A 347 16.98 1.05 -20.50
N ASN A 348 17.95 1.58 -19.74
CA ASN A 348 17.70 2.47 -18.60
C ASN A 348 16.70 1.85 -17.59
N GLY A 349 16.88 0.58 -17.25
CA GLY A 349 16.04 -0.12 -16.27
C GLY A 349 14.62 -0.47 -16.72
N ILE A 350 14.25 -0.22 -17.98
CA ILE A 350 12.92 -0.52 -18.53
C ILE A 350 13.05 -1.42 -19.77
N PHE A 351 12.18 -2.43 -19.87
CA PHE A 351 12.12 -3.29 -21.04
C PHE A 351 11.56 -2.51 -22.25
N ILE A 352 12.42 -2.29 -23.25
CA ILE A 352 12.06 -1.75 -24.56
C ILE A 352 12.06 -2.88 -25.59
N LYS A 353 10.91 -3.08 -26.27
CA LYS A 353 10.76 -4.05 -27.35
C LYS A 353 11.58 -3.64 -28.57
N PHE A 354 12.21 -4.60 -29.25
CA PHE A 354 12.83 -4.31 -30.55
C PHE A 354 11.76 -3.84 -31.55
N LYS A 355 11.92 -2.63 -32.09
CA LYS A 355 11.21 -2.19 -33.30
C LYS A 355 11.78 -2.99 -34.47
N ILE A 356 11.17 -4.11 -34.80
CA ILE A 356 11.43 -4.75 -36.08
C ILE A 356 10.75 -3.87 -37.13
N PHE A 357 11.53 -3.03 -37.81
CA PHE A 357 11.14 -2.41 -39.07
C PHE A 357 10.99 -3.52 -40.11
N ILE A 358 9.84 -4.18 -40.14
CA ILE A 358 9.39 -4.84 -41.37
C ILE A 358 8.71 -3.75 -42.19
N LEU A 359 9.50 -3.11 -43.06
CA LEU A 359 9.02 -2.28 -44.15
C LEU A 359 8.15 -3.15 -45.06
N ILE A 360 6.83 -3.15 -44.83
CA ILE A 360 5.87 -3.49 -45.87
C ILE A 360 4.88 -2.33 -45.96
N VAL A 361 4.96 -1.70 -47.12
CA VAL A 361 4.29 -0.48 -47.54
C VAL A 361 2.80 -0.77 -47.79
N SER A 362 1.97 0.26 -47.62
CA SER A 362 0.81 0.64 -48.46
C SER A 362 -0.64 0.32 -48.02
N TYR A 363 -1.32 1.42 -47.63
CA TYR A 363 -2.70 1.87 -47.94
C TYR A 363 -3.83 1.87 -46.87
N PRO A 364 -4.67 2.95 -46.83
CA PRO A 364 -5.52 3.38 -45.69
C PRO A 364 -7.05 3.25 -45.92
N ASN A 365 -7.84 3.49 -44.86
CA ASN A 365 -9.28 3.91 -44.76
C ASN A 365 -9.90 3.22 -43.50
N LEU A 366 -10.79 3.76 -42.65
CA LEU A 366 -11.65 4.96 -42.64
C LEU A 366 -12.20 5.16 -41.19
N PHE A 367 -12.20 6.41 -40.71
CA PHE A 367 -13.16 7.16 -39.87
C PHE A 367 -14.12 6.57 -38.79
N LEU A 368 -14.18 7.35 -37.69
CA LEU A 368 -15.33 8.08 -37.06
C LEU A 368 -15.85 7.69 -35.65
N LEU A 369 -15.85 8.75 -34.82
CA LEU A 369 -16.39 8.98 -33.48
C LEU A 369 -17.92 8.78 -33.34
N LEU A 370 -18.39 8.57 -32.09
CA LEU A 370 -19.49 9.37 -31.52
C LEU A 370 -19.60 9.28 -29.99
N TYR A 371 -19.84 10.44 -29.37
CA TYR A 371 -20.03 10.78 -27.95
C TYR A 371 -21.47 11.26 -27.76
N ILE A 372 -22.16 10.94 -26.65
CA ILE A 372 -23.34 11.70 -26.15
C ILE A 372 -23.36 11.73 -24.61
N ILE A 373 -23.62 12.93 -24.06
CA ILE A 373 -23.83 13.33 -22.66
C ILE A 373 -25.33 13.62 -22.44
N VAL A 374 -25.87 13.40 -21.22
CA VAL A 374 -27.12 14.04 -20.74
C VAL A 374 -26.97 14.50 -19.28
N ASN A 375 -27.48 15.71 -19.02
CA ASN A 375 -27.37 16.52 -17.80
C ASN A 375 -28.52 16.35 -16.78
N PHE A 376 -28.21 16.76 -15.54
CA PHE A 376 -29.01 16.90 -14.31
C PHE A 376 -30.10 17.99 -14.31
N THR A 377 -31.04 17.91 -13.36
CA THR A 377 -31.67 19.07 -12.68
C THR A 377 -31.91 18.86 -11.18
N ASN A 378 -31.83 19.96 -10.43
CA ASN A 378 -31.64 20.16 -8.98
C ASN A 378 -32.90 20.19 -8.10
N SER A 379 -32.73 19.95 -6.78
CA SER A 379 -33.31 20.78 -5.71
C SER A 379 -32.55 20.61 -4.38
N CYS A 380 -32.03 21.70 -3.80
CA CYS A 380 -31.30 21.77 -2.53
C CYS A 380 -32.22 22.07 -1.34
N PHE A 381 -32.00 21.42 -0.19
CA PHE A 381 -32.11 22.02 1.15
C PHE A 381 -31.29 21.18 2.17
N ASN A 382 -30.36 21.84 2.86
CA ASN A 382 -29.54 21.45 4.03
C ASN A 382 -29.63 20.00 4.55
N ASN A 383 -28.69 19.15 4.14
CA ASN A 383 -28.42 17.82 4.73
C ASN A 383 -26.95 17.64 5.16
N ALA A 384 -26.28 18.70 5.63
CA ALA A 384 -24.87 18.66 6.03
C ALA A 384 -24.54 17.59 7.09
N PRO A 385 -25.30 17.42 8.19
CA PRO A 385 -24.99 16.35 9.14
C PRO A 385 -25.31 14.95 8.57
N THR A 386 -26.26 14.83 7.65
CA THR A 386 -26.72 13.53 7.16
C THR A 386 -25.73 12.90 6.18
N LEU A 387 -25.13 13.68 5.27
CA LEU A 387 -24.10 13.17 4.36
C LEU A 387 -22.79 12.82 5.08
N THR A 388 -22.30 13.70 5.97
CA THR A 388 -21.11 13.42 6.79
C THR A 388 -21.31 12.16 7.64
N CYS A 389 -22.51 12.00 8.21
CA CYS A 389 -22.80 10.81 9.00
C CYS A 389 -22.96 9.54 8.16
N GLN A 390 -23.58 9.59 6.99
CA GLN A 390 -23.69 8.43 6.09
C GLN A 390 -22.33 7.98 5.55
N PHE A 391 -21.45 8.95 5.28
CA PHE A 391 -20.13 8.77 4.70
C PHE A 391 -19.13 8.10 5.66
N LEU A 392 -19.11 8.53 6.92
CA LEU A 392 -18.28 7.94 7.96
C LEU A 392 -18.95 6.72 8.65
N ALA A 393 -20.28 6.56 8.58
CA ALA A 393 -20.94 5.32 8.97
C ALA A 393 -20.54 4.14 8.07
N MET A 394 -20.19 4.37 6.79
CA MET A 394 -19.67 3.33 5.91
C MET A 394 -18.33 2.77 6.40
N THR A 395 -17.40 3.62 6.86
CA THR A 395 -16.08 3.18 7.34
C THR A 395 -16.16 2.44 8.68
N ASN A 396 -17.02 2.90 9.59
CA ASN A 396 -17.26 2.23 10.87
C ASN A 396 -17.99 0.87 10.69
N ASN A 397 -18.93 0.77 9.74
CA ASN A 397 -19.56 -0.52 9.43
C ASN A 397 -18.55 -1.54 8.87
N ILE A 398 -17.52 -1.10 8.13
CA ILE A 398 -16.44 -1.96 7.67
C ILE A 398 -15.54 -2.41 8.85
N ALA A 399 -15.20 -1.51 9.78
CA ALA A 399 -14.47 -1.89 11.00
C ALA A 399 -15.25 -2.86 11.90
N ARG A 400 -16.58 -2.73 11.97
CA ARG A 400 -17.47 -3.65 12.72
C ARG A 400 -17.63 -5.02 12.06
N GLN A 401 -17.45 -5.10 10.75
CA GLN A 401 -17.45 -6.36 9.98
C GLN A 401 -16.04 -6.96 9.88
N SER A 402 -15.02 -6.24 10.33
CA SER A 402 -13.65 -6.72 10.45
C SER A 402 -13.51 -7.50 11.76
N PRO A 403 -12.87 -8.69 11.78
CA PRO A 403 -12.65 -9.41 13.02
C PRO A 403 -11.86 -8.53 13.99
N PRO A 404 -12.27 -8.46 15.27
CA PRO A 404 -11.55 -7.65 16.25
C PRO A 404 -10.09 -8.13 16.36
N PRO A 405 -9.11 -7.22 16.51
CA PRO A 405 -7.77 -7.62 16.87
C PRO A 405 -7.82 -8.33 18.24
N PRO A 406 -6.92 -9.29 18.49
CA PRO A 406 -6.87 -9.99 19.77
C PRO A 406 -6.72 -9.00 20.91
N THR A 407 -7.74 -8.89 21.75
CA THR A 407 -7.70 -8.10 22.98
C THR A 407 -6.74 -8.77 23.95
N VAL A 408 -5.58 -8.16 24.20
CA VAL A 408 -4.74 -8.49 25.35
C VAL A 408 -5.27 -7.67 26.54
N PRO A 409 -5.82 -8.29 27.59
CA PRO A 409 -6.21 -7.53 28.78
C PRO A 409 -4.93 -7.02 29.45
N LEU A 410 -4.80 -5.71 29.61
CA LEU A 410 -3.85 -5.15 30.57
C LEU A 410 -4.42 -5.34 31.99
N PRO A 411 -3.58 -5.68 32.98
CA PRO A 411 -4.03 -5.77 34.36
C PRO A 411 -4.46 -4.38 34.86
N PRO A 412 -5.40 -4.30 35.82
CA PRO A 412 -5.87 -3.02 36.34
C PRO A 412 -4.70 -2.22 36.92
N SER A 413 -4.67 -0.93 36.58
CA SER A 413 -3.69 0.04 37.08
C SER A 413 -3.71 0.07 38.61
N GLY A 414 -2.68 -0.55 39.22
CA GLY A 414 -2.41 -0.45 40.65
C GLY A 414 -2.02 0.98 41.04
N PRO A 415 -2.16 1.35 42.33
CA PRO A 415 -1.91 2.71 42.78
C PRO A 415 -0.42 3.10 42.57
N PRO A 416 -0.13 4.38 42.31
CA PRO A 416 1.20 4.83 41.93
C PRO A 416 2.17 4.67 43.10
N ASN A 417 3.28 3.97 42.86
CA ASN A 417 4.39 3.87 43.81
C ASN A 417 5.30 5.11 43.64
N PRO A 418 5.42 5.99 44.66
CA PRO A 418 6.18 7.23 44.54
C PRO A 418 7.72 7.04 44.50
N ASN A 419 8.23 5.81 44.63
CA ASN A 419 9.67 5.52 44.69
C ASN A 419 10.23 4.77 43.47
N ILE A 420 9.46 4.64 42.39
CA ILE A 420 9.93 4.09 41.11
C ILE A 420 9.76 5.20 40.07
N PRO A 421 10.83 5.71 39.44
CA PRO A 421 10.69 6.60 38.30
C PRO A 421 9.82 5.88 37.26
N ASN A 422 8.75 6.53 36.78
CA ASN A 422 7.92 6.01 35.69
C ASN A 422 8.82 5.76 34.47
N VAL A 423 9.29 4.54 34.31
CA VAL A 423 10.02 4.10 33.12
C VAL A 423 9.00 3.80 32.03
N VAL A 424 8.34 4.86 31.55
CA VAL A 424 7.64 4.86 30.26
C VAL A 424 8.29 5.94 29.40
N ALA A 425 9.60 5.79 29.22
CA ALA A 425 10.41 6.63 28.34
C ALA A 425 11.68 5.83 28.02
N ASN A 426 11.53 4.76 27.25
CA ASN A 426 12.59 4.14 26.47
C ASN A 426 11.98 3.10 25.53
N PHE A 427 11.18 3.55 24.56
CA PHE A 427 11.11 2.85 23.28
C PHE A 427 12.38 3.16 22.47
N ALA A 428 13.52 2.76 23.02
CA ALA A 428 14.75 2.60 22.25
C ALA A 428 14.82 1.17 21.71
N SER A 429 13.74 0.71 21.08
CA SER A 429 13.92 -0.17 19.92
C SER A 429 14.60 0.71 18.88
N VAL A 430 15.77 0.31 18.36
CA VAL A 430 16.44 1.02 17.28
C VAL A 430 15.41 1.35 16.21
N ALA A 431 15.12 2.65 16.02
CA ALA A 431 14.23 3.06 14.95
C ALA A 431 14.78 2.48 13.66
N ALA A 432 14.00 1.65 12.98
CA ALA A 432 14.41 0.97 11.75
C ALA A 432 14.13 1.84 10.52
N THR A 433 13.34 2.90 10.68
CA THR A 433 13.03 3.88 9.63
C THR A 433 12.97 5.29 10.24
N PRO A 434 13.18 6.36 9.44
CA PRO A 434 13.01 7.74 9.93
C PRO A 434 11.61 7.97 10.51
N TYR A 435 10.61 7.28 9.98
CA TYR A 435 9.22 7.39 10.42
C TYR A 435 8.95 6.86 11.84
N GLN A 436 9.87 6.12 12.46
CA GLN A 436 9.73 5.68 13.85
C GLN A 436 10.39 6.65 14.85
N CYS A 437 11.10 7.67 14.38
CA CYS A 437 11.76 8.63 15.26
C CYS A 437 10.76 9.51 16.01
N MET A 438 11.03 9.70 17.30
CA MET A 438 10.28 10.58 18.21
C MET A 438 11.11 11.77 18.70
N ASP A 439 12.30 11.96 18.14
CA ASP A 439 13.13 13.14 18.35
C ASP A 439 13.97 13.46 17.10
N LEU A 440 14.43 14.71 17.00
CA LEU A 440 15.21 15.18 15.86
C LEU A 440 16.61 14.57 15.82
N GLY A 441 17.16 14.16 16.97
CA GLY A 441 18.44 13.47 17.02
C GLY A 441 18.38 12.10 16.35
N CYS A 442 17.29 11.36 16.53
CA CYS A 442 16.98 10.14 15.80
C CYS A 442 16.80 10.41 14.30
N LEU A 443 15.95 11.39 13.93
CA LEU A 443 15.71 11.71 12.52
C LEU A 443 16.99 12.15 11.81
N CYS A 444 17.82 12.92 12.50
CA CYS A 444 19.12 13.37 12.02
C CYS A 444 20.07 12.22 11.66
N ARG A 445 19.97 11.06 12.35
CA ARG A 445 20.77 9.87 12.00
C ARG A 445 20.35 9.26 10.66
N PHE A 446 19.07 9.38 10.30
CA PHE A 446 18.52 8.99 9.00
C PHE A 446 18.73 10.02 7.89
N MET A 447 19.36 11.12 8.24
CA MET A 447 19.89 12.09 7.30
C MET A 447 21.40 12.09 7.45
N GLY A 448 22.01 10.94 7.82
CA GLY A 448 23.35 10.67 8.34
C GLY A 448 24.20 11.75 9.04
N GLY A 449 23.63 12.86 9.54
CA GLY A 449 24.27 13.76 10.51
C GLY A 449 24.44 15.24 10.14
N LEU A 450 24.38 15.62 8.86
CA LEU A 450 24.25 17.00 8.36
C LEU A 450 22.77 17.37 8.39
N CYS A 451 22.39 17.77 9.58
CA CYS A 451 21.04 18.17 9.96
C CYS A 451 20.95 19.70 9.98
N ASN A 452 21.71 20.35 9.10
CA ASN A 452 21.74 21.80 8.99
C ASN A 452 20.36 22.28 8.56
N GLY A 453 19.73 23.08 9.42
CA GLY A 453 18.33 23.50 9.24
C GLY A 453 17.30 22.56 9.85
N LEU A 454 17.69 21.37 10.35
CA LEU A 454 16.79 20.46 11.07
C LEU A 454 16.61 20.97 12.50
N GLN A 455 15.50 21.65 12.72
CA GLN A 455 15.10 22.17 14.03
C GLN A 455 13.68 21.74 14.36
N ARG A 456 13.20 22.01 15.57
CA ARG A 456 11.80 21.74 15.89
C ARG A 456 10.93 22.52 14.89
N ALA A 457 10.07 21.81 14.16
CA ALA A 457 9.29 22.40 13.08
C ALA A 457 8.28 23.41 13.65
N VAL A 458 8.11 24.54 12.99
CA VAL A 458 7.06 25.50 13.31
C VAL A 458 5.98 25.38 12.25
N ARG A 459 4.95 24.59 12.54
CA ARG A 459 3.81 24.39 11.65
C ARG A 459 3.01 25.70 11.58
N THR A 460 3.04 26.33 10.41
CA THR A 460 2.56 27.70 10.20
C THR A 460 1.39 27.68 9.22
N GLU A 461 0.48 28.65 9.34
CA GLU A 461 -0.57 28.83 8.35
C GLU A 461 0.06 29.12 6.96
N TYR A 462 -0.39 28.38 5.94
CA TYR A 462 0.24 28.38 4.61
C TYR A 462 0.37 29.75 3.94
N ARG A 463 -0.62 30.62 4.09
CA ARG A 463 -0.61 31.98 3.53
C ARG A 463 0.34 32.90 4.32
N LEU A 464 0.69 32.58 5.56
CA LEU A 464 1.70 33.32 6.34
C LEU A 464 3.14 32.92 6.03
N MET A 465 3.37 31.81 5.32
CA MET A 465 4.72 31.43 4.90
C MET A 465 5.34 32.51 4.00
N SER A 466 6.67 32.65 4.07
CA SER A 466 7.38 33.41 3.06
C SER A 466 7.32 32.69 1.70
N GLU A 467 7.58 33.42 0.62
CA GLU A 467 7.57 32.82 -0.72
C GLU A 467 8.63 31.72 -0.86
N ASP A 468 9.80 31.95 -0.29
CA ASP A 468 10.90 31.00 -0.21
C ASP A 468 10.53 29.73 0.57
N GLN A 469 9.81 29.86 1.69
CA GLN A 469 9.28 28.71 2.43
C GLN A 469 8.24 27.91 1.62
N ARG A 470 7.29 28.59 0.95
CA ARG A 470 6.29 27.94 0.09
C ARG A 470 6.95 27.21 -1.08
N GLN A 471 7.95 27.84 -1.70
CA GLN A 471 8.67 27.23 -2.81
C GLN A 471 9.40 25.95 -2.38
N ARG A 472 10.11 25.97 -1.23
CA ARG A 472 10.72 24.77 -0.65
C ARG A 472 9.69 23.67 -0.40
N PHE A 473 8.58 24.00 0.25
CA PHE A 473 7.50 23.06 0.54
C PHE A 473 6.96 22.39 -0.73
N HIS A 474 6.62 23.19 -1.76
CA HIS A 474 6.14 22.67 -3.03
C HIS A 474 7.19 21.83 -3.77
N ASN A 475 8.47 22.24 -3.74
CA ASN A 475 9.55 21.48 -4.34
C ASN A 475 9.70 20.12 -3.66
N ALA A 476 9.67 20.08 -2.33
CA ALA A 476 9.72 18.83 -1.59
C ALA A 476 8.50 17.93 -1.86
N LEU A 477 7.29 18.50 -1.90
CA LEU A 477 6.08 17.78 -2.29
C LEU A 477 6.21 17.13 -3.67
N LEU A 478 6.69 17.88 -4.66
CA LEU A 478 6.89 17.36 -6.00
C LEU A 478 7.96 16.26 -6.03
N GLN A 479 9.03 16.40 -5.25
CA GLN A 479 10.06 15.37 -5.13
C GLN A 479 9.52 14.08 -4.50
N ILE A 480 8.80 14.17 -3.38
CA ILE A 480 8.20 12.98 -2.75
C ILE A 480 7.05 12.39 -3.58
N LYS A 481 6.40 13.19 -4.43
CA LYS A 481 5.43 12.70 -5.42
C LYS A 481 6.13 11.93 -6.53
N ASN A 482 7.18 12.49 -7.13
CA ASN A 482 7.91 11.88 -8.24
C ASN A 482 8.64 10.59 -7.85
N ASN A 483 9.11 10.48 -6.62
CA ASN A 483 9.77 9.27 -6.12
C ASN A 483 8.77 8.24 -5.53
N GLY A 484 7.47 8.53 -5.55
CA GLY A 484 6.41 7.63 -5.10
C GLY A 484 6.17 7.58 -3.59
N VAL A 485 6.94 8.31 -2.77
CA VAL A 485 6.75 8.37 -1.31
C VAL A 485 5.40 8.99 -0.94
N TYR A 486 4.99 10.05 -1.65
CA TYR A 486 3.66 10.65 -1.47
C TYR A 486 2.56 9.61 -1.70
N ASP A 487 2.64 8.85 -2.79
CA ASP A 487 1.63 7.84 -3.15
C ASP A 487 1.59 6.68 -2.15
N GLN A 488 2.75 6.31 -1.58
CA GLN A 488 2.81 5.33 -0.50
C GLN A 488 2.08 5.84 0.75
N LEU A 489 2.34 7.09 1.14
CA LEU A 489 1.66 7.71 2.29
C LEU A 489 0.16 7.87 2.02
N ALA A 490 -0.24 8.30 0.83
CA ALA A 490 -1.65 8.39 0.46
C ALA A 490 -2.37 7.03 0.54
N ARG A 491 -1.70 5.93 0.13
CA ARG A 491 -2.23 4.56 0.30
C ARG A 491 -2.40 4.15 1.75
N VAL A 492 -1.50 4.57 2.66
CA VAL A 492 -1.63 4.27 4.09
C VAL A 492 -2.95 4.80 4.65
N HIS A 493 -3.37 6.01 4.26
CA HIS A 493 -4.69 6.53 4.63
C HIS A 493 -5.82 5.73 3.97
N SER A 494 -5.73 5.46 2.67
CA SER A 494 -6.73 4.64 1.96
C SER A 494 -6.94 3.27 2.62
N ASP A 495 -5.86 2.60 3.01
CA ASP A 495 -5.91 1.28 3.65
C ASP A 495 -6.48 1.37 5.06
N ALA A 496 -6.12 2.41 5.82
CA ALA A 496 -6.65 2.63 7.18
C ALA A 496 -8.13 3.01 7.19
N VAL A 497 -8.65 3.57 6.09
CA VAL A 497 -10.09 3.77 5.85
C VAL A 497 -10.79 2.43 5.63
N LEU A 498 -10.16 1.51 4.88
CA LEU A 498 -10.71 0.17 4.64
C LEU A 498 -10.65 -0.74 5.86
N SER A 499 -9.68 -0.56 6.76
CA SER A 499 -9.65 -1.28 8.05
C SER A 499 -10.48 -0.57 9.13
N GLY A 500 -10.91 0.66 8.86
CA GLY A 500 -11.53 1.60 9.79
C GLY A 500 -10.71 1.84 11.06
N SER A 501 -9.38 1.83 10.94
CA SER A 501 -8.48 2.13 12.06
C SER A 501 -8.24 3.63 12.24
N ALA A 502 -8.42 4.42 11.18
CA ALA A 502 -8.17 5.87 11.20
C ALA A 502 -9.41 6.72 11.52
N HIS A 503 -10.62 6.20 11.31
CA HIS A 503 -11.87 6.98 11.36
C HIS A 503 -12.96 6.22 12.10
N GLY A 504 -13.85 6.94 12.76
CA GLY A 504 -15.09 6.44 13.36
C GLY A 504 -15.03 6.21 14.87
N GLY A 505 -13.94 6.61 15.52
CA GLY A 505 -13.76 6.40 16.96
C GLY A 505 -12.50 7.06 17.55
N PRO A 506 -12.22 6.80 18.85
CA PRO A 506 -11.20 7.47 19.64
C PRO A 506 -9.78 7.56 19.06
N ALA A 507 -9.41 6.63 18.18
CA ALA A 507 -8.09 6.63 17.54
C ALA A 507 -7.93 7.70 16.44
N PHE A 508 -8.98 8.43 16.06
CA PHE A 508 -8.95 9.42 14.97
C PHE A 508 -7.81 10.43 15.10
N HIS A 509 -7.71 11.14 16.23
CA HIS A 509 -6.65 12.15 16.39
C HIS A 509 -5.25 11.53 16.55
N PRO A 510 -5.05 10.51 17.42
CA PRO A 510 -3.75 9.83 17.53
C PRO A 510 -3.23 9.29 16.19
N TRP A 511 -4.10 8.70 15.38
CA TRP A 511 -3.75 8.15 14.08
C TRP A 511 -3.34 9.22 13.08
N HIS A 512 -4.16 10.26 12.92
CA HIS A 512 -3.86 11.32 11.96
C HIS A 512 -2.64 12.15 12.38
N ARG A 513 -2.40 12.34 13.68
CA ARG A 513 -1.19 12.98 14.20
C ARG A 513 0.08 12.22 13.80
N GLU A 514 0.11 10.91 14.03
CA GLU A 514 1.25 10.09 13.63
C GLU A 514 1.41 10.07 12.10
N PHE A 515 0.30 9.99 11.38
CA PHE A 515 0.31 9.98 9.92
C PHE A 515 0.89 11.27 9.31
N ILE A 516 0.44 12.45 9.75
CA ILE A 516 0.97 13.72 9.26
C ILE A 516 2.40 13.99 9.74
N LYS A 517 2.81 13.43 10.90
CA LYS A 517 4.23 13.46 11.31
C LYS A 517 5.09 12.67 10.34
N ARG A 518 4.66 11.49 9.90
CA ARG A 518 5.40 10.70 8.89
C ARG A 518 5.49 11.43 7.56
N PHE A 519 4.41 12.10 7.15
CA PHE A 519 4.40 12.94 5.97
C PHE A 519 5.37 14.13 6.07
N GLU A 520 5.37 14.82 7.22
CA GLU A 520 6.33 15.90 7.48
C GLU A 520 7.77 15.39 7.46
N PHE A 521 8.04 14.22 8.04
CA PHE A 521 9.38 13.62 7.96
C PHE A 521 9.78 13.32 6.51
N ALA A 522 8.88 12.79 5.67
CA ALA A 522 9.18 12.57 4.25
C ALA A 522 9.59 13.86 3.53
N LEU A 523 8.95 14.99 3.83
CA LEU A 523 9.33 16.30 3.30
C LEU A 523 10.68 16.77 3.85
N ARG A 524 10.93 16.54 5.14
CA ARG A 524 12.16 16.98 5.83
C ARG A 524 13.39 16.16 5.47
N MET A 525 13.19 14.93 5.01
CA MET A 525 14.21 14.12 4.37
C MET A 525 14.67 14.70 3.02
N VAL A 526 13.84 15.53 2.38
CA VAL A 526 14.21 16.31 1.19
C VAL A 526 14.83 17.65 1.58
N ASP A 527 14.19 18.37 2.50
CA ASP A 527 14.68 19.66 2.99
C ASP A 527 14.43 19.79 4.52
N PRO A 528 15.50 19.69 5.34
CA PRO A 528 15.38 19.66 6.80
C PRO A 528 14.70 20.88 7.42
N SER A 529 14.68 22.01 6.69
CA SER A 529 14.10 23.28 7.14
C SER A 529 12.59 23.37 6.97
N ILE A 530 11.98 22.44 6.23
CA ILE A 530 10.53 22.42 6.00
C ILE A 530 9.78 22.11 7.30
N SER A 531 8.69 22.83 7.50
CA SER A 531 7.59 22.44 8.38
C SER A 531 6.35 22.17 7.55
N LEU A 532 5.51 21.23 8.00
CA LEU A 532 4.20 20.99 7.39
C LEU A 532 3.32 22.24 7.62
N PRO A 533 2.84 22.93 6.56
CA PRO A 533 1.94 24.05 6.74
C PRO A 533 0.53 23.59 7.08
N CYS A 534 -0.14 24.35 7.92
CA CYS A 534 -1.55 24.16 8.22
C CYS A 534 -2.43 25.05 7.34
N TRP A 535 -3.61 24.55 6.98
CA TRP A 535 -4.65 25.34 6.33
C TRP A 535 -5.74 25.70 7.33
N ASP A 536 -5.73 26.95 7.81
CA ASP A 536 -6.80 27.50 8.65
C ASP A 536 -7.99 27.91 7.76
N SER A 537 -8.93 26.98 7.57
CA SER A 537 -10.13 27.21 6.75
C SER A 537 -11.09 28.25 7.33
N THR A 538 -10.95 28.63 8.61
CA THR A 538 -11.77 29.71 9.20
C THR A 538 -11.52 31.05 8.52
N LEU A 539 -10.32 31.27 7.96
CA LEU A 539 -9.95 32.47 7.22
C LEU A 539 -10.74 32.58 5.90
N ASP A 540 -11.16 31.45 5.34
CA ASP A 540 -11.93 31.34 4.11
C ASP A 540 -13.44 31.41 4.37
N GLY A 541 -13.90 30.77 5.45
CA GLY A 541 -15.33 30.62 5.78
C GLY A 541 -16.07 31.92 6.11
N VAL A 542 -15.35 33.03 6.26
CA VAL A 542 -15.91 34.35 6.55
C VAL A 542 -16.21 35.20 5.32
N LEU A 543 -15.76 34.74 4.15
CA LEU A 543 -16.06 35.33 2.84
C LEU A 543 -17.52 35.06 2.43
N PRO A 544 -18.13 35.93 1.60
CA PRO A 544 -19.45 35.69 1.01
C PRO A 544 -19.52 34.36 0.27
N THR A 545 -18.46 34.10 -0.50
CA THR A 545 -18.28 32.87 -1.27
C THR A 545 -16.91 32.29 -0.93
N PRO A 546 -16.81 31.35 0.04
CA PRO A 546 -15.54 30.80 0.50
C PRO A 546 -14.68 30.14 -0.60
N SER A 547 -15.32 29.62 -1.67
CA SER A 547 -14.61 29.06 -2.84
C SER A 547 -13.91 30.11 -3.71
N ASP A 548 -14.20 31.40 -3.52
CA ASP A 548 -13.50 32.51 -4.18
C ASP A 548 -12.25 32.98 -3.42
N SER A 549 -11.89 32.31 -2.34
CA SER A 549 -10.62 32.53 -1.66
C SER A 549 -9.44 32.39 -2.61
N ILE A 550 -8.44 33.26 -2.44
CA ILE A 550 -7.16 33.18 -3.15
C ILE A 550 -6.44 31.84 -2.93
N PHE A 551 -6.78 31.14 -1.84
CA PHE A 551 -6.25 29.81 -1.54
C PHE A 551 -6.54 28.79 -2.66
N PHE A 552 -7.72 28.86 -3.30
CA PHE A 552 -8.13 27.99 -4.41
C PHE A 552 -7.87 28.62 -5.80
N SER A 553 -6.85 29.47 -5.88
CA SER A 553 -6.39 30.03 -7.15
C SER A 553 -5.23 29.23 -7.73
N GLN A 554 -4.94 29.45 -9.01
CA GLN A 554 -3.77 28.87 -9.67
C GLN A 554 -2.43 29.25 -9.01
N GLU A 555 -2.38 30.40 -8.33
CA GLU A 555 -1.19 30.91 -7.62
C GLU A 555 -0.82 30.05 -6.41
N LEU A 556 -1.82 29.55 -5.68
CA LEU A 556 -1.64 28.80 -4.45
C LEU A 556 -1.91 27.31 -4.65
N MET A 557 -3.09 26.82 -4.24
CA MET A 557 -3.37 25.38 -4.22
C MET A 557 -3.96 24.83 -5.52
N GLY A 558 -4.07 25.67 -6.55
CA GLY A 558 -4.67 25.34 -7.83
C GLY A 558 -6.17 25.63 -7.88
N GLN A 559 -6.63 26.02 -9.07
CA GLN A 559 -8.04 26.25 -9.39
C GLN A 559 -8.57 25.13 -10.29
N GLU A 560 -9.75 24.60 -9.95
CA GLU A 560 -10.44 23.59 -10.74
C GLU A 560 -11.07 24.17 -12.02
N ASP A 561 -11.15 23.34 -13.06
CA ASP A 561 -11.94 23.60 -14.25
C ASP A 561 -13.44 23.34 -14.00
N PRO A 562 -14.34 23.64 -14.96
CA PRO A 562 -15.77 23.39 -14.80
C PRO A 562 -16.17 21.92 -14.55
N ASP A 563 -15.33 20.96 -14.96
CA ASP A 563 -15.54 19.53 -14.69
C ASP A 563 -15.09 19.13 -13.27
N GLY A 564 -14.40 20.05 -12.58
CA GLY A 564 -13.82 19.86 -11.26
C GLY A 564 -12.39 19.33 -11.31
N GLN A 565 -11.71 19.33 -12.46
CA GLN A 565 -10.35 18.81 -12.57
C GLN A 565 -9.32 19.92 -12.38
N LEU A 566 -8.30 19.65 -11.59
CA LEU A 566 -7.17 20.55 -11.37
C LEU A 566 -6.18 20.42 -12.54
N ARG A 567 -6.49 21.01 -13.68
CA ARG A 567 -5.65 20.93 -14.90
C ARG A 567 -4.55 21.99 -14.96
N ASN A 568 -4.61 22.99 -14.09
CA ASN A 568 -3.77 24.17 -14.11
C ASN A 568 -3.13 24.40 -12.72
N GLY A 569 -2.04 25.16 -12.68
CA GLY A 569 -1.28 25.40 -11.45
C GLY A 569 -0.34 24.25 -11.10
N ARG A 570 0.35 24.38 -9.96
CA ARG A 570 1.51 23.54 -9.61
C ARG A 570 1.19 22.06 -9.39
N PHE A 571 -0.05 21.75 -9.07
CA PHE A 571 -0.52 20.39 -8.82
C PHE A 571 -1.24 19.76 -10.02
N ALA A 572 -1.28 20.44 -11.18
CA ALA A 572 -1.86 19.91 -12.40
C ALA A 572 -1.32 18.55 -12.88
N PRO A 573 0.00 18.23 -12.81
CA PRO A 573 0.50 16.95 -13.30
C PRO A 573 0.24 15.78 -12.32
N TRP A 574 -0.50 16.00 -11.23
CA TRP A 574 -0.67 15.01 -10.19
C TRP A 574 -1.69 13.95 -10.57
N ARG A 575 -1.16 12.75 -10.85
CA ARG A 575 -1.98 11.55 -11.05
C ARG A 575 -2.42 10.99 -9.70
N THR A 576 -3.68 10.58 -9.60
CA THR A 576 -4.22 9.94 -8.40
C THR A 576 -3.85 8.46 -8.36
N LEU A 577 -3.99 7.83 -7.18
CA LEU A 577 -3.72 6.40 -6.98
C LEU A 577 -4.60 5.48 -7.85
N GLU A 578 -5.78 5.95 -8.24
CA GLU A 578 -6.75 5.27 -9.09
C GLU A 578 -6.39 5.38 -10.58
N GLY A 579 -5.32 6.12 -10.90
CA GLY A 579 -4.86 6.34 -12.26
C GLY A 579 -5.59 7.48 -12.98
N ASN A 580 -6.30 8.34 -12.25
CA ASN A 580 -6.87 9.57 -12.83
C ASN A 580 -5.73 10.54 -13.18
N PRO A 581 -5.82 11.23 -14.33
CA PRO A 581 -4.76 12.11 -14.79
C PRO A 581 -4.62 13.40 -13.97
N PHE A 582 -5.65 13.78 -13.20
CA PHE A 582 -5.72 15.01 -12.41
C PHE A 582 -6.39 14.73 -11.07
N ILE A 583 -6.04 15.51 -10.05
CA ILE A 583 -6.85 15.66 -8.83
C ILE A 583 -8.17 16.34 -9.20
N THR A 584 -9.25 15.94 -8.54
CA THR A 584 -10.58 16.52 -8.68
C THR A 584 -11.02 17.26 -7.41
N ARG A 585 -11.70 18.38 -7.58
CA ARG A 585 -12.31 19.21 -6.53
C ARG A 585 -13.66 19.76 -7.00
N ARG A 586 -14.55 20.06 -6.05
CA ARG A 586 -15.83 20.75 -6.26
C ARG A 586 -16.05 21.77 -5.14
N VAL A 587 -15.15 22.76 -5.07
CA VAL A 587 -15.00 23.62 -3.89
C VAL A 587 -16.26 24.45 -3.66
N GLY A 588 -16.81 24.38 -2.45
CA GLY A 588 -17.99 25.15 -2.04
C GLY A 588 -19.33 24.64 -2.61
N GLN A 589 -19.37 23.50 -3.31
CA GLN A 589 -20.62 22.88 -3.76
C GLN A 589 -21.35 22.10 -2.66
N GLY A 590 -20.67 21.80 -1.56
CA GLY A 590 -21.21 21.19 -0.36
C GLY A 590 -20.38 21.57 0.86
N GLY A 591 -20.69 21.00 2.03
CA GLY A 591 -19.89 21.19 3.24
C GLY A 591 -19.74 22.64 3.71
N ALA A 592 -18.80 22.87 4.62
CA ALA A 592 -18.44 24.22 5.10
C ALA A 592 -17.03 24.23 5.68
N CYS A 593 -16.37 25.39 5.61
CA CYS A 593 -15.15 25.65 6.37
C CYS A 593 -15.41 25.65 7.89
N TYR A 594 -14.34 25.51 8.68
CA TYR A 594 -14.43 25.64 10.14
C TYR A 594 -14.97 27.01 10.55
N GLN A 595 -15.71 27.01 11.66
CA GLN A 595 -16.16 28.22 12.34
C GLN A 595 -15.42 28.40 13.67
N GLU A 596 -15.17 29.65 14.06
CA GLU A 596 -14.53 29.96 15.33
C GLU A 596 -15.31 29.40 16.53
N SER A 597 -16.65 29.43 16.47
CA SER A 597 -17.53 28.83 17.47
C SER A 597 -17.29 27.33 17.68
N GLN A 598 -16.96 26.59 16.62
CA GLN A 598 -16.65 25.16 16.70
C GLN A 598 -15.30 24.95 17.40
N ILE A 599 -14.29 25.76 17.08
CA ILE A 599 -12.98 25.69 17.74
C ILE A 599 -13.10 26.03 19.23
N GLN A 600 -13.84 27.09 19.57
CA GLN A 600 -14.09 27.47 20.97
C GLN A 600 -14.87 26.38 21.72
N TRP A 601 -15.82 25.71 21.05
CA TRP A 601 -16.52 24.56 21.62
C TRP A 601 -15.54 23.41 21.93
N ILE A 602 -14.66 23.06 20.97
CA ILE A 602 -13.65 22.00 21.15
C ILE A 602 -12.72 22.34 22.32
N TRP A 603 -12.16 23.55 22.34
CA TRP A 603 -11.27 24.00 23.41
C TRP A 603 -11.93 24.13 24.78
N GLY A 604 -13.26 24.21 24.84
CA GLY A 604 -14.03 24.27 26.08
C GLY A 604 -14.44 22.91 26.64
N GLN A 605 -14.20 21.80 25.94
CA GLN A 605 -14.60 20.48 26.41
C GLN A 605 -13.81 20.03 27.64
N ARG A 606 -14.46 19.28 28.54
CA ARG A 606 -13.81 18.66 29.70
C ARG A 606 -13.93 17.14 29.72
N ASP A 607 -14.82 16.60 28.91
CA ASP A 607 -14.99 15.16 28.74
C ASP A 607 -14.16 14.71 27.54
N ILE A 608 -13.17 13.85 27.79
CA ILE A 608 -12.31 13.29 26.74
C ILE A 608 -13.13 12.49 25.71
N ALA A 609 -14.27 11.91 26.09
CA ALA A 609 -15.13 11.18 25.17
C ALA A 609 -15.80 12.10 24.13
N LEU A 610 -15.96 13.40 24.42
CA LEU A 610 -16.44 14.39 23.44
C LEU A 610 -15.31 14.97 22.58
N MET A 611 -14.05 14.82 23.01
CA MET A 611 -12.88 15.25 22.24
C MET A 611 -12.39 14.14 21.31
N LEU A 612 -12.11 12.95 21.84
CA LEU A 612 -11.64 11.81 21.05
C LEU A 612 -12.80 11.04 20.40
N GLY A 613 -14.02 11.15 20.94
CA GLY A 613 -15.25 10.97 20.18
C GLY A 613 -15.61 9.55 19.76
N TYR A 614 -16.86 9.16 20.00
CA TYR A 614 -17.51 8.05 19.27
C TYR A 614 -18.36 8.66 18.17
N ALA A 615 -17.78 8.97 17.01
CA ALA A 615 -18.47 9.70 15.96
C ALA A 615 -19.67 8.92 15.37
N PHE A 616 -19.65 7.59 15.48
CA PHE A 616 -20.68 6.69 14.96
C PHE A 616 -21.03 5.56 15.94
N PRO A 617 -21.62 5.83 17.11
CA PRO A 617 -21.86 4.81 18.11
C PRO A 617 -22.90 3.75 17.68
N ASN A 618 -22.84 2.52 18.24
CA ASN A 618 -23.95 1.57 18.03
C ASN A 618 -25.20 2.02 18.80
N ALA A 619 -26.34 1.45 18.41
CA ALA A 619 -27.56 1.56 19.21
C ALA A 619 -27.31 1.02 20.63
N GLY A 620 -27.50 1.87 21.65
CA GLY A 620 -27.27 1.53 23.05
C GLY A 620 -26.01 2.14 23.67
N CYS A 621 -25.15 2.80 22.89
CA CYS A 621 -24.03 3.56 23.45
C CYS A 621 -24.53 4.71 24.37
N PRO A 622 -23.97 4.86 25.59
CA PRO A 622 -24.41 5.90 26.53
C PRO A 622 -23.94 7.31 26.15
N TYR A 623 -23.01 7.44 25.20
CA TYR A 623 -22.43 8.72 24.79
C TYR A 623 -23.26 9.38 23.68
N GLN A 624 -23.45 10.70 23.79
CA GLN A 624 -24.25 11.48 22.86
C GLN A 624 -23.41 11.94 21.66
N VAL A 625 -23.92 11.74 20.45
CA VAL A 625 -23.34 12.31 19.22
C VAL A 625 -23.83 13.74 19.07
N THR A 626 -22.90 14.69 18.97
CA THR A 626 -23.19 16.08 18.67
C THR A 626 -22.53 16.49 17.36
N ALA A 627 -23.17 17.39 16.61
CA ALA A 627 -22.65 17.89 15.34
C ALA A 627 -21.29 18.61 15.48
N ASN A 628 -20.93 19.03 16.69
CA ASN A 628 -19.65 19.69 16.99
C ASN A 628 -18.51 18.71 17.31
N LEU A 629 -18.73 17.39 17.27
CA LEU A 629 -17.64 16.43 17.47
C LEU A 629 -16.50 16.73 16.48
N PRO A 630 -15.22 16.66 16.91
CA PRO A 630 -14.09 17.03 16.06
C PRO A 630 -14.04 16.27 14.74
N GLU A 631 -14.29 14.96 14.75
CA GLU A 631 -14.31 14.14 13.54
C GLU A 631 -15.48 14.51 12.59
N LEU A 632 -16.62 14.95 13.10
CA LEU A 632 -17.73 15.39 12.24
C LEU A 632 -17.48 16.78 11.65
N THR A 633 -16.92 17.68 12.45
CA THR A 633 -16.59 19.03 12.00
C THR A 633 -15.45 19.03 10.99
N HIS A 634 -14.44 18.15 11.13
CA HIS A 634 -13.39 17.99 10.10
C HIS A 634 -13.95 17.46 8.78
N GLY A 635 -14.93 16.55 8.84
CA GLY A 635 -15.57 15.95 7.67
C GLY A 635 -16.29 16.98 6.78
N ASN A 636 -16.80 18.07 7.37
CA ASN A 636 -17.41 19.15 6.58
C ASN A 636 -16.45 19.83 5.62
N ILE A 637 -15.15 19.86 5.93
CA ILE A 637 -14.12 20.46 5.07
C ILE A 637 -13.80 19.51 3.90
N HIS A 638 -13.77 18.20 4.15
CA HIS A 638 -13.67 17.18 3.10
C HIS A 638 -14.80 17.32 2.07
N ILE A 639 -16.03 17.51 2.54
CA ILE A 639 -17.20 17.75 1.68
C ILE A 639 -17.11 19.13 1.00
N PHE A 640 -16.58 20.14 1.70
CA PHE A 640 -16.39 21.49 1.16
C PHE A 640 -15.43 21.51 -0.02
N VAL A 641 -14.32 20.79 0.05
CA VAL A 641 -13.38 20.70 -1.08
C VAL A 641 -13.95 19.81 -2.18
N GLY A 642 -14.63 18.71 -1.83
CA GLY A 642 -15.25 17.81 -2.81
C GLY A 642 -14.23 17.01 -3.64
N GLY A 643 -14.69 16.33 -4.69
CA GLY A 643 -13.81 15.57 -5.59
C GLY A 643 -13.02 14.46 -4.86
N ASP A 644 -11.70 14.40 -5.04
CA ASP A 644 -10.85 13.42 -4.35
C ASP A 644 -10.87 13.62 -2.83
N MET A 645 -10.96 14.87 -2.35
CA MET A 645 -11.11 15.17 -0.93
C MET A 645 -12.46 14.73 -0.36
N LEU A 646 -13.45 14.41 -1.21
CA LEU A 646 -14.76 13.94 -0.78
C LEU A 646 -14.75 12.50 -0.28
N ASP A 647 -13.96 11.58 -0.83
CA ASP A 647 -13.93 10.14 -0.46
C ASP A 647 -12.69 9.87 0.41
N PRO A 648 -12.80 9.23 1.60
CA PRO A 648 -11.65 9.14 2.49
C PRO A 648 -10.58 8.21 1.90
N ARG A 649 -10.96 7.32 0.98
CA ARG A 649 -10.00 6.44 0.29
C ARG A 649 -9.13 7.23 -0.68
N THR A 650 -9.65 8.32 -1.23
CA THR A 650 -8.96 9.16 -2.22
C THR A 650 -8.47 10.48 -1.66
N SER A 651 -8.91 10.91 -0.47
CA SER A 651 -8.65 12.25 0.04
C SER A 651 -7.17 12.57 0.17
N ALA A 652 -6.37 11.58 0.56
CA ALA A 652 -4.92 11.74 0.67
C ALA A 652 -4.19 11.84 -0.69
N ASN A 653 -4.90 11.72 -1.84
CA ASN A 653 -4.35 12.07 -3.15
C ASN A 653 -4.11 13.58 -3.29
N ASP A 654 -4.84 14.41 -2.55
CA ASP A 654 -4.78 15.87 -2.61
C ASP A 654 -3.85 16.43 -1.51
N PRO A 655 -2.85 17.28 -1.85
CA PRO A 655 -2.03 17.99 -0.85
C PRO A 655 -2.82 18.70 0.25
N LEU A 656 -4.03 19.18 -0.07
CA LEU A 656 -4.91 19.83 0.88
C LEU A 656 -5.24 18.94 2.08
N PHE A 657 -5.25 17.62 1.92
CA PHE A 657 -5.46 16.67 2.99
C PHE A 657 -4.51 16.92 4.16
N TYR A 658 -3.20 16.98 3.88
CA TYR A 658 -2.18 17.06 4.92
C TYR A 658 -2.17 18.42 5.61
N MET A 659 -2.50 19.48 4.87
CA MET A 659 -2.60 20.84 5.41
C MET A 659 -3.86 21.01 6.26
N HIS A 660 -4.98 20.41 5.84
CA HIS A 660 -6.21 20.34 6.63
C HIS A 660 -5.97 19.57 7.93
N HIS A 661 -5.38 18.37 7.87
CA HIS A 661 -5.12 17.55 9.05
C HIS A 661 -4.05 18.15 9.99
N CYS A 662 -3.12 18.97 9.48
CA CYS A 662 -2.28 19.84 10.32
C CYS A 662 -3.11 20.80 11.17
N PHE A 663 -4.14 21.42 10.58
CA PHE A 663 -5.03 22.33 11.31
C PHE A 663 -5.98 21.59 12.27
N VAL A 664 -6.40 20.37 11.94
CA VAL A 664 -7.13 19.49 12.87
C VAL A 664 -6.28 19.17 14.10
N ASP A 665 -5.01 18.80 13.91
CA ASP A 665 -4.08 18.55 15.04
C ASP A 665 -3.75 19.83 15.82
N TYR A 666 -3.68 20.99 15.17
CA TYR A 666 -3.57 22.30 15.84
C TYR A 666 -4.74 22.53 16.82
N ILE A 667 -5.97 22.27 16.37
CA ILE A 667 -7.17 22.45 17.20
C ILE A 667 -7.13 21.49 18.39
N TRP A 668 -6.78 20.22 18.17
CA TRP A 668 -6.66 19.23 19.24
C TRP A 668 -5.56 19.60 20.24
N GLU A 669 -4.39 20.02 19.78
CA GLU A 669 -3.31 20.46 20.66
C GLU A 669 -3.72 21.69 21.48
N GLY A 670 -4.48 22.61 20.91
CA GLY A 670 -5.04 23.74 21.64
C GLY A 670 -5.96 23.32 22.80
N TYR A 671 -6.76 22.26 22.62
CA TYR A 671 -7.54 21.63 23.69
C TYR A 671 -6.62 21.03 24.75
N ARG A 672 -5.64 20.20 24.33
CA ARG A 672 -4.68 19.55 25.24
C ARG A 672 -3.96 20.59 26.13
N LEU A 673 -3.57 21.72 25.56
CA LEU A 673 -2.91 22.83 26.27
C LEU A 673 -3.81 23.54 27.29
N ARG A 674 -5.13 23.58 27.07
CA ARG A 674 -6.10 24.30 27.92
C ARG A 674 -6.72 23.43 28.99
N GLN A 675 -7.04 22.18 28.65
CA GLN A 675 -7.91 21.33 29.45
C GLN A 675 -7.15 20.24 30.18
N GLN A 676 -5.98 19.85 29.68
CA GLN A 676 -5.19 18.77 30.23
C GLN A 676 -3.87 19.27 30.80
N ASN A 677 -3.52 18.76 31.98
CA ASN A 677 -2.15 18.83 32.47
C ASN A 677 -1.25 17.88 31.66
N ARG A 678 0.08 17.99 31.85
CA ARG A 678 1.04 17.18 31.10
C ARG A 678 0.87 15.67 31.27
N GLN A 679 0.45 15.19 32.44
CA GLN A 679 0.23 13.76 32.67
C GLN A 679 -1.06 13.29 31.98
N GLN A 680 -2.16 14.02 32.15
CA GLN A 680 -3.45 13.73 31.49
C GLN A 680 -3.28 13.60 29.97
N ARG A 681 -2.47 14.46 29.38
CA ARG A 681 -2.11 14.44 27.96
C ARG A 681 -1.52 13.13 27.44
N GLU A 682 -0.93 12.29 28.29
CA GLU A 682 -0.33 10.99 27.93
C GLU A 682 -1.24 9.80 28.27
N THR A 683 -2.18 9.98 29.22
CA THR A 683 -2.91 8.86 29.83
C THR A 683 -4.42 8.91 29.61
N GLU A 684 -4.97 10.07 29.25
CA GLU A 684 -6.40 10.26 29.14
C GLU A 684 -6.90 9.84 27.75
N TYR A 685 -7.71 8.78 27.73
CA TYR A 685 -8.32 8.18 26.55
C TYR A 685 -9.74 7.73 26.93
N PRO A 686 -10.75 7.78 26.02
CA PRO A 686 -12.09 7.30 26.31
C PRO A 686 -12.09 5.82 26.72
N PRO A 687 -12.97 5.38 27.63
CA PRO A 687 -13.06 3.97 28.00
C PRO A 687 -13.37 3.09 26.77
N ASP A 688 -12.69 1.96 26.66
CA ASP A 688 -12.95 0.97 25.62
C ASP A 688 -14.38 0.43 25.76
N ASN A 689 -15.23 0.65 24.76
CA ASN A 689 -16.63 0.26 24.78
C ASN A 689 -17.11 -0.31 23.44
N LEU A 690 -17.26 -1.64 23.38
CA LEU A 690 -17.75 -2.34 22.18
C LEU A 690 -19.16 -1.90 21.73
N GLN A 691 -19.95 -1.27 22.61
CA GLN A 691 -21.25 -0.69 22.23
C GLN A 691 -21.09 0.64 21.49
N CYS A 692 -19.95 1.31 21.59
CA CYS A 692 -19.74 2.62 21.00
C CYS A 692 -18.80 2.53 19.77
N GLU A 693 -17.81 1.64 19.77
CA GLU A 693 -16.79 1.57 18.73
C GLU A 693 -16.24 0.15 18.56
N PRO A 694 -15.68 -0.17 17.39
CA PRO A 694 -14.99 -1.42 17.18
C PRO A 694 -13.59 -1.37 17.83
N THR A 695 -13.07 -2.55 18.17
CA THR A 695 -11.83 -2.75 18.98
C THR A 695 -10.57 -2.10 18.39
N GLN A 696 -10.58 -1.77 17.09
CA GLN A 696 -9.51 -1.06 16.39
C GLN A 696 -9.25 0.33 16.98
N HIS A 697 -10.20 0.92 17.71
CA HIS A 697 -10.04 2.22 18.37
C HIS A 697 -9.70 2.14 19.85
N PHE A 698 -9.57 0.95 20.43
CA PHE A 698 -9.26 0.80 21.85
C PHE A 698 -7.85 1.30 22.16
N ALA A 699 -7.66 1.86 23.35
CA ALA A 699 -6.42 2.52 23.74
C ALA A 699 -5.19 1.62 23.55
N GLY A 700 -5.31 0.35 23.96
CA GLY A 700 -4.24 -0.65 23.91
C GLY A 700 -4.13 -1.43 22.59
N THR A 701 -4.99 -1.15 21.61
CA THR A 701 -4.91 -1.79 20.29
C THR A 701 -3.83 -1.13 19.44
N SER A 702 -3.15 -1.92 18.59
CA SER A 702 -2.16 -1.43 17.65
C SER A 702 -2.72 -0.32 16.74
N LEU A 703 -2.00 0.78 16.66
CA LEU A 703 -2.25 1.93 15.78
C LEU A 703 -1.88 1.55 14.34
N LEU A 704 -2.66 0.69 13.71
CA LEU A 704 -2.32 0.12 12.40
C LEU A 704 -2.26 1.19 11.30
N PRO A 705 -1.27 1.15 10.39
CA PRO A 705 -0.18 0.16 10.27
C PRO A 705 1.11 0.55 11.01
N PHE A 706 1.07 1.52 11.93
CA PHE A 706 2.23 2.13 12.59
C PHE A 706 2.81 1.28 13.74
N ASN A 707 3.00 -0.01 13.48
CA ASN A 707 3.59 -0.92 14.45
C ASN A 707 5.02 -0.47 14.85
N PRO A 708 5.38 -0.62 16.14
CA PRO A 708 4.64 -1.32 17.20
C PRO A 708 3.70 -0.42 18.04
N MET A 709 3.34 0.78 17.58
CA MET A 709 2.54 1.72 18.37
C MET A 709 1.13 1.20 18.62
N ASN A 710 0.59 1.52 19.79
CA ASN A 710 -0.82 1.41 20.13
C ASN A 710 -1.52 2.77 19.97
N ASN A 711 -2.85 2.77 19.95
CA ASN A 711 -3.63 3.99 19.73
C ASN A 711 -3.32 5.09 20.75
N ILE A 712 -3.14 4.70 22.02
CA ILE A 712 -2.79 5.64 23.08
C ILE A 712 -1.41 6.29 22.87
N ASP A 713 -0.46 5.64 22.19
CA ASP A 713 0.89 6.19 21.99
C ASP A 713 0.88 7.45 21.10
N GLY A 714 -0.11 7.56 20.20
CA GLY A 714 -0.31 8.78 19.39
C GLY A 714 -0.77 9.99 20.21
N THR A 715 -1.10 9.81 21.50
CA THR A 715 -1.38 10.92 22.42
C THR A 715 -0.14 11.54 23.03
N SER A 716 1.07 11.01 22.81
CA SER A 716 2.24 11.42 23.58
C SER A 716 2.60 12.91 23.46
N ASN A 717 3.16 13.51 24.51
CA ASN A 717 3.74 14.86 24.45
C ASN A 717 5.04 14.91 23.64
N LEU A 718 5.69 13.76 23.38
CA LEU A 718 6.95 13.71 22.63
C LEU A 718 6.82 14.35 21.23
N TYR A 719 5.65 14.28 20.59
CA TYR A 719 5.38 14.97 19.33
C TYR A 719 5.66 16.48 19.42
N THR A 720 5.10 17.13 20.44
CA THR A 720 5.19 18.59 20.60
C THR A 720 6.42 19.05 21.39
N ASP A 721 6.97 18.17 22.22
CA ASP A 721 8.19 18.45 22.96
C ASP A 721 9.39 18.46 22.01
N ASN A 722 9.48 17.44 21.15
CA ASN A 722 10.69 17.16 20.38
C ASN A 722 10.59 17.53 18.90
N LEU A 723 9.43 17.38 18.25
CA LEU A 723 9.35 17.36 16.79
C LEU A 723 8.82 18.65 16.18
N TYR A 724 7.71 19.16 16.70
CA TYR A 724 7.07 20.37 16.15
C TYR A 724 6.36 21.20 17.23
N ILE A 725 6.15 22.47 16.91
CA ILE A 725 5.21 23.37 17.58
C ILE A 725 4.35 24.05 16.53
N TYR A 726 3.27 24.66 16.97
CA TYR A 726 2.39 25.44 16.11
C TYR A 726 2.68 26.94 16.23
N ALA A 727 2.70 27.62 15.10
CA ALA A 727 2.69 29.08 15.08
C ALA A 727 1.36 29.61 15.62
N GLU A 728 1.37 30.86 16.08
CA GLU A 728 0.12 31.57 16.38
C GLU A 728 -0.69 31.80 15.11
N ARG A 729 -2.02 31.83 15.25
CA ARG A 729 -2.93 32.15 14.15
C ARG A 729 -2.74 33.60 13.71
N ALA A 730 -3.08 33.89 12.46
CA ALA A 730 -3.01 35.24 11.91
C ALA A 730 -3.79 36.24 12.79
N THR A 731 -3.12 37.28 13.26
CA THR A 731 -3.71 38.34 14.08
C THR A 731 -3.94 39.60 13.24
N CYS A 732 -5.02 40.31 13.54
CA CYS A 732 -5.45 41.49 12.78
C CYS A 732 -4.56 42.70 13.12
N GLN A 733 -3.33 42.71 12.61
CA GLN A 733 -2.39 43.83 12.64
C GLN A 733 -1.87 44.06 11.20
N ASN A 734 -2.01 45.27 10.66
CA ASN A 734 -1.74 45.58 9.25
C ASN A 734 -2.49 44.61 8.30
N ASN A 735 -1.80 43.98 7.34
CA ASN A 735 -2.35 42.99 6.40
C ASN A 735 -2.29 41.56 6.95
N CYS A 736 -2.51 41.36 8.25
CA CYS A 736 -2.47 40.01 8.86
C CYS A 736 -1.15 39.26 8.62
N GLY A 737 -0.05 39.98 8.40
CA GLY A 737 1.27 39.41 8.11
C GLY A 737 1.42 38.76 6.73
N SER A 738 0.46 38.90 5.79
CA SER A 738 0.54 38.26 4.47
C SER A 738 -0.19 39.03 3.38
N ASN A 739 0.36 39.00 2.15
CA ASN A 739 -0.30 39.56 0.96
C ASN A 739 -1.56 38.78 0.53
N TYR A 740 -1.74 37.56 1.03
CA TYR A 740 -2.88 36.70 0.74
C TYR A 740 -4.00 36.82 1.77
N LEU A 741 -3.77 37.60 2.84
CA LEU A 741 -4.73 37.85 3.91
C LEU A 741 -5.04 39.35 3.99
N PHE A 742 -6.18 39.66 4.61
CA PHE A 742 -6.51 41.03 4.98
C PHE A 742 -7.13 41.05 6.39
N CYS A 743 -6.96 42.19 7.07
CA CYS A 743 -7.58 42.41 8.38
C CYS A 743 -9.01 42.91 8.16
N ASN A 744 -10.00 42.07 8.48
CA ASN A 744 -11.40 42.48 8.48
C ASN A 744 -11.66 43.35 9.71
N ARG A 745 -11.65 44.67 9.50
CA ARG A 745 -11.75 45.66 10.59
C ARG A 745 -13.08 45.61 11.33
N LEU A 746 -14.16 45.25 10.63
CA LEU A 746 -15.50 45.12 11.23
C LEU A 746 -15.59 43.96 12.23
N ARG A 747 -14.78 42.92 12.04
CA ARG A 747 -14.81 41.70 12.86
C ARG A 747 -13.54 41.47 13.69
N GLY A 748 -12.56 42.37 13.59
CA GLY A 748 -11.30 42.32 14.33
C GLY A 748 -10.49 41.04 14.08
N ARG A 749 -10.63 40.43 12.90
CA ARG A 749 -10.06 39.11 12.57
C ARG A 749 -9.49 39.06 11.17
N CYS A 750 -8.50 38.22 10.96
CA CYS A 750 -7.93 37.98 9.64
C CYS A 750 -8.89 37.19 8.76
N SER A 751 -8.79 37.42 7.45
CA SER A 751 -9.59 36.74 6.43
C SER A 751 -8.76 36.54 5.18
N SER A 752 -9.06 35.49 4.42
CA SER A 752 -8.43 35.24 3.12
C SER A 752 -8.79 36.33 2.14
N LYS A 753 -7.85 36.80 1.32
CA LYS A 753 -8.21 37.65 0.18
C LYS A 753 -9.01 36.87 -0.86
N VAL A 754 -9.77 37.59 -1.66
CA VAL A 754 -10.59 37.07 -2.74
C VAL A 754 -9.79 37.15 -4.05
N ARG A 755 -9.81 36.07 -4.85
CA ARG A 755 -9.18 36.03 -6.18
C ARG A 755 -9.90 36.97 -7.17
N LEU A 756 -9.23 37.36 -8.24
CA LEU A 756 -9.84 38.17 -9.30
C LEU A 756 -11.09 37.48 -9.87
N GLY A 757 -12.14 38.28 -10.13
CA GLY A 757 -13.46 37.80 -10.55
C GLY A 757 -14.36 37.30 -9.41
N GLY A 758 -13.81 37.04 -8.22
CA GLY A 758 -14.54 36.53 -7.06
C GLY A 758 -15.40 37.56 -6.34
N ASP A 759 -16.31 37.05 -5.50
CA ASP A 759 -17.28 37.86 -4.74
C ASP A 759 -16.65 38.55 -3.51
N CYS A 760 -16.66 39.88 -3.53
CA CYS A 760 -16.18 40.73 -2.44
C CYS A 760 -17.30 41.55 -1.77
N ARG A 761 -18.57 41.21 -2.01
CA ARG A 761 -19.71 41.90 -1.37
C ARG A 761 -19.65 41.82 0.15
N GLY A 762 -20.20 42.82 0.83
CA GLY A 762 -20.20 42.87 2.30
C GLY A 762 -18.88 43.33 2.92
N PHE A 763 -17.83 43.54 2.11
CA PHE A 763 -16.60 44.22 2.50
C PHE A 763 -16.49 45.53 1.71
N ASN A 764 -17.10 46.59 2.25
CA ASN A 764 -16.95 47.95 1.75
C ASN A 764 -16.21 48.77 2.83
N PHE A 765 -15.54 49.86 2.43
CA PHE A 765 -14.79 50.81 3.28
C PHE A 765 -13.31 50.48 3.59
N GLY A 766 -12.50 50.32 2.53
CA GLY A 766 -11.03 50.37 2.66
C GLY A 766 -10.37 49.09 3.19
N ASP A 767 -11.13 48.00 3.34
CA ASP A 767 -10.58 46.66 3.55
C ASP A 767 -9.95 46.16 2.22
N ASP A 768 -8.68 45.74 2.29
CA ASP A 768 -7.88 45.24 1.17
C ASP A 768 -8.27 43.79 0.81
N VAL A 769 -9.54 43.59 0.47
CA VAL A 769 -10.16 42.26 0.30
C VAL A 769 -9.71 41.54 -0.97
N CYS A 770 -9.37 42.26 -2.03
CA CYS A 770 -9.04 41.68 -3.33
C CYS A 770 -7.54 41.45 -3.48
N TYR A 771 -7.13 40.25 -3.87
CA TYR A 771 -5.74 39.99 -4.22
C TYR A 771 -5.40 40.66 -5.55
N ASN A 772 -4.36 41.50 -5.57
CA ASN A 772 -3.89 42.26 -6.74
C ASN A 772 -4.99 43.07 -7.48
N GLY A 773 -5.94 43.62 -6.72
CA GLY A 773 -7.06 44.35 -7.30
C GLY A 773 -7.87 45.13 -6.29
N MET A 774 -9.04 45.58 -6.71
CA MET A 774 -9.99 46.31 -5.86
C MET A 774 -11.41 45.77 -6.03
N CYS A 775 -12.23 45.92 -4.99
CA CYS A 775 -13.63 45.50 -5.03
C CYS A 775 -14.47 46.56 -5.77
N VAL A 776 -14.94 46.23 -6.98
CA VAL A 776 -15.79 47.11 -7.80
C VAL A 776 -17.09 46.39 -8.07
N ASN A 777 -18.22 47.02 -7.72
CA ASN A 777 -19.56 46.45 -7.88
C ASN A 777 -19.70 45.03 -7.27
N GLY A 778 -19.01 44.78 -6.16
CA GLY A 778 -19.06 43.49 -5.46
C GLY A 778 -18.21 42.38 -6.09
N ARG A 779 -17.33 42.69 -7.06
CA ARG A 779 -16.35 41.74 -7.58
C ARG A 779 -14.93 42.28 -7.55
N CYS A 780 -13.96 41.40 -7.35
CA CYS A 780 -12.56 41.76 -7.43
C CYS A 780 -12.12 41.97 -8.88
N VAL A 781 -11.67 43.17 -9.21
CA VAL A 781 -11.13 43.53 -10.54
C VAL A 781 -9.68 43.95 -10.42
N GLY A 782 -8.87 43.62 -11.42
CA GLY A 782 -7.44 43.96 -11.43
C GLY A 782 -7.21 45.47 -11.51
N ASN A 783 -6.09 45.93 -10.96
CA ASN A 783 -5.69 47.33 -11.06
C ASN A 783 -5.30 47.63 -12.53
N GLN A 784 -6.08 48.47 -13.23
CA GLN A 784 -5.77 48.85 -14.62
C GLN A 784 -4.42 49.57 -14.70
N LEU A 785 -3.45 48.97 -15.41
CA LEU A 785 -2.45 49.75 -16.14
C LEU A 785 -3.06 50.14 -17.50
N ARG A 786 -2.76 51.38 -17.91
CA ARG A 786 -3.31 52.08 -19.08
C ARG A 786 -3.28 51.26 -20.37
N ALA A 787 -4.28 51.56 -21.20
CA ALA A 787 -4.39 51.22 -22.61
C ALA A 787 -3.08 51.44 -23.39
N ASP A 788 -2.70 50.46 -24.19
CA ASP A 788 -2.44 50.66 -25.60
C ASP A 788 -2.79 49.37 -26.35
N ASP A 789 -3.57 49.54 -27.42
CA ASP A 789 -3.97 48.52 -28.36
C ASP A 789 -2.74 47.98 -29.11
N ASN A 790 -2.52 46.67 -29.08
CA ASN A 790 -2.02 45.87 -30.20
C ASN A 790 -2.17 44.39 -29.87
N GLU A 791 -2.98 43.70 -30.67
CA GLU A 791 -2.92 42.26 -30.86
C GLU A 791 -1.52 41.89 -31.35
N ASP A 792 -0.73 41.23 -30.52
CA ASP A 792 0.30 40.30 -30.96
C ASP A 792 0.49 39.23 -29.87
N ASP A 793 0.45 37.98 -30.31
CA ASP A 793 0.64 36.78 -29.52
C ASP A 793 1.95 36.83 -28.72
N ILE A 794 1.87 36.87 -27.39
CA ILE A 794 3.01 36.60 -26.51
C ILE A 794 2.93 35.14 -26.09
N GLU A 795 3.70 34.33 -26.79
CA GLU A 795 4.16 33.01 -26.36
C GLU A 795 4.78 33.13 -24.96
N LEU A 796 4.26 32.38 -23.99
CA LEU A 796 4.89 32.21 -22.69
C LEU A 796 6.18 31.39 -22.88
N GLU A 797 7.29 32.10 -23.08
CA GLU A 797 8.64 31.54 -22.99
C GLU A 797 8.86 30.90 -21.60
N ILE A 798 9.18 29.62 -21.61
CA ILE A 798 9.80 28.93 -20.47
C ILE A 798 11.20 29.56 -20.32
N PRO A 799 11.59 30.10 -19.15
CA PRO A 799 12.92 30.66 -18.99
C PRO A 799 13.99 29.59 -19.22
N HIS A 800 14.75 29.74 -20.30
CA HIS A 800 16.04 29.09 -20.44
C HIS A 800 16.98 29.64 -19.35
N LEU A 801 17.39 28.78 -18.42
CA LEU A 801 18.50 29.05 -17.51
C LEU A 801 19.80 29.13 -18.31
N GLU A 802 20.22 30.32 -18.72
CA GLU A 802 21.63 30.60 -19.00
C GLU A 802 22.30 31.24 -17.77
N ASN A 803 23.20 30.45 -17.18
CA ASN A 803 24.52 30.84 -16.69
C ASN A 803 24.68 32.29 -16.19
N ASN A 804 24.23 32.56 -14.95
CA ASN A 804 24.95 33.51 -14.10
C ASN A 804 25.14 32.94 -12.70
N ILE A 805 26.41 32.61 -12.47
CA ILE A 805 26.97 31.93 -11.32
C ILE A 805 26.93 32.90 -10.14
N ILE A 806 25.90 32.80 -9.29
CA ILE A 806 26.06 33.15 -7.88
C ILE A 806 26.67 31.93 -7.20
N LYS A 807 27.98 32.02 -6.94
CA LYS A 807 28.71 31.05 -6.11
C LYS A 807 28.15 31.11 -4.69
N ILE A 808 27.19 30.24 -4.41
CA ILE A 808 26.83 29.79 -3.07
C ILE A 808 27.96 28.84 -2.62
N PRO A 809 28.47 28.92 -1.38
CA PRO A 809 29.62 28.11 -0.94
C PRO A 809 29.37 26.63 -1.22
N ASP A 810 30.39 25.93 -1.72
CA ASP A 810 30.42 24.48 -2.05
C ASP A 810 30.14 23.54 -0.84
N GLN A 811 29.54 24.05 0.24
CA GLN A 811 29.33 23.39 1.54
C GLN A 811 27.89 23.44 2.07
N VAL A 812 26.87 23.70 1.24
CA VAL A 812 25.54 23.09 1.45
C VAL A 812 25.31 21.96 0.44
N ALA A 813 26.41 21.43 -0.11
CA ALA A 813 26.40 20.15 -0.77
C ALA A 813 26.14 19.08 0.29
N TYR A 814 24.92 18.53 0.24
CA TYR A 814 24.60 17.15 0.61
C TYR A 814 25.54 16.54 1.65
N ALA A 815 25.21 16.73 2.92
CA ALA A 815 24.81 15.59 3.72
C ALA A 815 25.36 14.21 3.29
N CYS A 816 26.67 13.98 3.36
CA CYS A 816 27.29 12.80 2.73
C CYS A 816 27.73 11.71 3.71
N TYR A 817 26.85 10.73 3.91
CA TYR A 817 27.03 9.63 4.85
C TYR A 817 26.07 8.50 4.52
N ASN A 818 26.32 7.36 5.12
CA ASN A 818 25.55 6.15 4.94
C ASN A 818 24.50 6.05 6.06
N GLU A 819 23.27 5.80 5.65
CA GLU A 819 22.10 5.58 6.50
C GLU A 819 22.05 4.13 7.03
N HIS A 820 22.94 3.27 6.55
CA HIS A 820 22.97 1.84 6.84
C HIS A 820 24.40 1.32 7.06
N GLU A 821 24.59 0.54 8.12
CA GLU A 821 25.88 0.00 8.59
C GLU A 821 26.69 -0.84 7.60
N CYS A 822 26.06 -1.26 6.50
CA CYS A 822 26.64 -2.16 5.51
C CYS A 822 27.06 -1.43 4.24
N CYS A 823 26.83 -0.12 4.14
CA CYS A 823 27.02 0.64 2.91
C CYS A 823 28.47 0.62 2.38
N ALA A 824 29.48 0.56 3.26
CA ALA A 824 30.88 0.44 2.82
C ALA A 824 31.18 -0.92 2.17
N ILE A 825 30.58 -1.99 2.67
CA ILE A 825 30.73 -3.34 2.14
C ILE A 825 29.96 -3.45 0.82
N TRP A 826 28.70 -3.04 0.82
CA TRP A 826 27.86 -3.02 -0.37
C TRP A 826 28.47 -2.17 -1.48
N ALA A 827 29.06 -1.02 -1.15
CA ALA A 827 29.78 -0.23 -2.13
C ALA A 827 31.04 -0.90 -2.67
N TYR A 828 31.84 -1.53 -1.81
CA TYR A 828 33.00 -2.30 -2.21
C TYR A 828 32.63 -3.52 -3.08
N GLU A 829 31.46 -4.10 -2.84
CA GLU A 829 30.88 -5.20 -3.63
C GLU A 829 30.18 -4.72 -4.92
N GLY A 830 30.09 -3.41 -5.15
CA GLY A 830 29.60 -2.81 -6.41
C GLY A 830 28.12 -2.40 -6.41
N GLU A 831 27.43 -2.48 -5.26
CA GLU A 831 25.99 -2.15 -5.13
C GLU A 831 25.68 -0.69 -5.51
N CYS A 832 26.68 0.19 -5.44
CA CYS A 832 26.57 1.58 -5.89
C CYS A 832 26.24 1.74 -7.38
N GLU A 833 26.50 0.70 -8.17
CA GLU A 833 26.22 0.63 -9.61
C GLU A 833 25.08 -0.33 -9.94
N SER A 834 24.93 -1.45 -9.22
CA SER A 834 23.87 -2.45 -9.43
C SER A 834 22.56 -2.15 -8.70
N ASN A 835 22.62 -1.42 -7.58
CA ASN A 835 21.49 -1.09 -6.72
C ASN A 835 21.36 0.43 -6.50
N ILE A 836 21.51 1.15 -7.61
CA ILE A 836 21.64 2.60 -7.70
C ILE A 836 20.58 3.36 -6.91
N ASN A 837 19.30 2.96 -6.95
CA ASN A 837 18.24 3.75 -6.30
C ASN A 837 18.26 3.61 -4.78
N TYR A 838 18.53 2.41 -4.26
CA TYR A 838 18.65 2.19 -2.82
C TYR A 838 19.98 2.75 -2.29
N MET A 839 21.07 2.49 -3.00
CA MET A 839 22.41 2.89 -2.61
C MET A 839 22.67 4.40 -2.74
N ASN A 840 22.03 5.09 -3.69
CA ASN A 840 22.10 6.56 -3.80
C ASN A 840 21.23 7.30 -2.77
N ILE A 841 20.33 6.60 -2.08
CA ILE A 841 19.49 7.16 -1.02
C ILE A 841 20.06 6.80 0.34
N MET A 842 20.45 5.54 0.53
CA MET A 842 20.88 4.98 1.82
C MET A 842 22.40 4.89 1.99
N CYS A 843 23.21 4.91 0.94
CA CYS A 843 24.66 4.60 0.98
C CYS A 843 25.54 5.62 0.23
N ARG A 844 25.18 6.89 0.40
CA ARG A 844 25.59 8.00 -0.47
C ARG A 844 27.09 8.27 -0.45
N ALA A 845 27.71 8.17 0.72
CA ALA A 845 29.15 8.38 0.91
C ALA A 845 29.97 7.22 0.35
N SER A 846 29.58 5.98 0.66
CA SER A 846 30.31 4.80 0.16
C SER A 846 30.20 4.63 -1.35
N CYS A 847 29.13 5.15 -1.95
CA CYS A 847 28.92 5.12 -3.40
C CYS A 847 29.47 6.30 -4.18
N GLY A 848 30.20 7.21 -3.53
CA GLY A 848 30.78 8.38 -4.19
C GLY A 848 29.74 9.32 -4.82
N LYS A 849 28.47 9.23 -4.40
CA LYS A 849 27.37 10.09 -4.88
C LYS A 849 27.44 11.49 -4.25
N CYS A 850 28.23 11.61 -3.20
CA CYS A 850 28.71 12.83 -2.61
C CYS A 850 30.11 12.52 -2.00
N LYS A 851 30.89 13.54 -1.66
CA LYS A 851 32.23 13.34 -1.08
C LYS A 851 32.18 13.62 0.44
N PRO A 852 32.33 12.60 1.31
CA PRO A 852 32.41 12.82 2.75
C PRO A 852 33.71 13.56 3.12
N ASP A 853 33.71 14.28 4.24
CA ASP A 853 34.87 14.96 4.84
C ASP A 853 35.69 14.05 5.79
N TYR A 854 35.43 12.74 5.77
CA TYR A 854 36.10 11.67 6.53
C TYR A 854 36.49 10.47 5.64
N GLU A 855 37.46 9.63 6.06
CA GLU A 855 37.98 8.51 5.27
C GLU A 855 37.18 7.19 5.44
N LEU A 856 36.74 6.59 4.32
CA LEU A 856 35.86 5.40 4.26
C LEU A 856 36.55 4.04 4.54
N LYS A 857 37.88 4.00 4.58
CA LYS A 857 38.68 2.75 4.55
C LYS A 857 38.88 2.10 5.93
N TYR A 858 38.68 2.85 7.01
CA TYR A 858 38.84 2.37 8.37
C TYR A 858 37.45 2.18 8.97
N GLY A 859 37.17 0.97 9.48
CA GLY A 859 35.82 0.46 9.75
C GLY A 859 34.89 1.34 10.59
N CYS A 860 33.58 1.11 10.37
CA CYS A 860 32.38 1.62 11.05
C CYS A 860 32.47 3.02 11.68
N PHE A 861 32.08 4.03 10.89
CA PHE A 861 31.80 5.40 11.38
C PHE A 861 30.37 5.88 11.02
N ASP A 862 29.44 5.00 10.64
CA ASP A 862 28.02 5.38 10.61
C ASP A 862 27.36 5.16 11.98
N ARG A 863 26.34 5.97 12.26
CA ARG A 863 25.72 6.10 13.59
C ARG A 863 24.75 4.94 13.92
N HIS A 864 25.03 3.71 13.49
CA HIS A 864 24.15 2.56 13.74
C HIS A 864 24.35 1.93 15.15
N PRO A 865 23.29 1.67 15.95
CA PRO A 865 23.42 1.36 17.39
C PRO A 865 23.94 -0.03 17.77
N HIS A 866 24.16 -0.93 16.82
CA HIS A 866 24.67 -2.30 17.06
C HIS A 866 26.15 -2.49 16.73
N CYS A 867 26.87 -1.42 16.38
CA CYS A 867 28.29 -1.50 16.14
C CYS A 867 29.07 -1.82 17.43
N LYS A 868 29.39 -3.11 17.65
CA LYS A 868 30.40 -3.55 18.63
C LYS A 868 31.63 -4.07 17.89
N LEU A 869 32.73 -3.38 18.14
CA LEU A 869 34.08 -3.57 17.59
C LEU A 869 34.59 -5.01 17.75
N ILE A 870 35.16 -5.56 16.68
CA ILE A 870 36.28 -6.50 16.73
C ILE A 870 37.40 -5.92 15.87
#